data_AF-A0A520DM70-F1
#
_entry.id   AF-A0A520DM70-F1
#
_cell.length_a   1.000
_cell.length_b   1.000
_cell.length_c   1.000
_cell.angle_alpha   90.00
_cell.angle_beta   90.00
_cell.angle_gamma   90.00
#
_symmetry.space_group_name_H-M   'P 1'
#
loop_
_entity.id
_entity.type
_entity.pdbx_description
1 polymer ?
#
loop_
_entity_poly.entity_id
_entity_poly.type
_entity_poly.pdbx_seq_one_letter_code
_entity_poly.pdbx_strand_id
1 'polypeptide(L)'
;MRMRDTTGAAALCASTIFVSAFLLFLVQPLIARQILPWFGGSAAVWTLCLVFFQVVLLLGYLYADRLSRWPLRVQGRVHGVLLIAACAMLPIVPSAIWKPTAGDADPALGVLAVLAATIGLPYLAVCTTGPLVQSWVARLHAGDRARQARVYRLFALSNLAALVALVVYPFVLEPAFALHTQAVAWSAGFGVFALLAVGSAWTVARALRRAPEVGDAQQGAAAAPPPATPVRLRDMLLWLSLSALGTVVLLSVSTYITQDVASVPLLWIVPLALYLLTFVLCFDSAFWYRRWLFWPAVLVAAPLMAWYLNVAIRDLPITVLIVAFCAGLFVICMFCNGELARARPAPQHLTRFYLAMALGGALGGLFAGIAAPLLFDGYWELPGSLAMPGLLMLWVARERKPARREAWAMGAARVLGVVGAVGVISTMVTNRLADDRATVLRERNFYGVLRVREFASGASDDAGASRRLMNGVITHGEQMLAPEKRRVPTAYYGPLSGVGVALTVRRPAMQHVGVIGLGVGTLAAYGRSQDRYRFYEINPQVTRIAREQFSYLADSAAQIEIVPGDARLVMQQELDAGRSQGFDVLVIDAFTGDSIPVHLMTREALAIYARHLKPGGIVAFHVSNRHLDLVSVVRRLADDAGFGALRLRYEPGNSDTLEHPSDYVLVSPDPAFARDPDFTLLATGMGDSDAGTLWTDQHSNLLAALRWRGRRPD
;
A
#
# COMPACT_ATOMS: atom_id res chain seq x y z
N MET A 1 -40.48 27.86 10.90
CA MET A 1 -40.45 26.99 9.70
C MET A 1 -39.14 27.11 8.89
N ARG A 2 -38.67 28.32 8.53
CA ARG A 2 -37.41 28.57 7.77
C ARG A 2 -36.12 27.94 8.35
N MET A 3 -35.95 27.99 9.68
CA MET A 3 -34.80 27.33 10.33
C MET A 3 -34.89 25.81 10.27
N ARG A 4 -36.08 25.21 10.34
CA ARG A 4 -36.23 23.74 10.26
C ARG A 4 -35.88 23.21 8.86
N ASP A 5 -36.35 23.88 7.80
CA ASP A 5 -36.07 23.46 6.40
C ASP A 5 -34.57 23.56 6.05
N THR A 6 -33.89 24.62 6.48
CA THR A 6 -32.45 24.80 6.23
C THR A 6 -31.59 23.81 7.03
N THR A 7 -31.98 23.53 8.27
CA THR A 7 -31.26 22.57 9.13
C THR A 7 -31.43 21.14 8.62
N GLY A 8 -32.63 20.76 8.16
CA GLY A 8 -32.89 19.46 7.54
C GLY A 8 -32.11 19.24 6.24
N ALA A 9 -32.07 20.25 5.36
CA ALA A 9 -31.28 20.17 4.11
C ALA A 9 -29.78 20.04 4.41
N ALA A 10 -29.25 20.79 5.39
CA ALA A 10 -27.85 20.69 5.79
C ALA A 10 -27.50 19.33 6.40
N ALA A 11 -28.40 18.73 7.20
CA ALA A 11 -28.21 17.39 7.75
C ALA A 11 -28.15 16.32 6.66
N LEU A 12 -29.07 16.39 5.68
CA LEU A 12 -29.07 15.47 4.54
C LEU A 12 -27.76 15.58 3.73
N CYS A 13 -27.28 16.80 3.46
CA CYS A 13 -25.99 17.03 2.83
C CYS A 13 -24.82 16.42 3.62
N ALA A 14 -24.84 16.53 4.95
CA ALA A 14 -23.81 15.94 5.81
C ALA A 14 -23.82 14.40 5.72
N SER A 15 -25.01 13.77 5.74
CA SER A 15 -25.16 12.33 5.52
C SER A 15 -24.66 11.89 4.15
N THR A 16 -24.99 12.63 3.08
CA THR A 16 -24.50 12.37 1.72
C THR A 16 -22.97 12.42 1.67
N ILE A 17 -22.35 13.43 2.29
CA ILE A 17 -20.89 13.55 2.37
C ILE A 17 -20.27 12.38 3.13
N PHE A 18 -20.84 12.00 4.28
CA PHE A 18 -20.35 10.87 5.08
C PHE A 18 -20.40 9.56 4.29
N VAL A 19 -21.57 9.22 3.72
CA VAL A 19 -21.75 7.97 2.96
C VAL A 19 -20.85 7.95 1.72
N SER A 20 -20.77 9.06 0.98
CA SER A 20 -19.89 9.14 -0.18
C SER A 20 -18.42 8.91 0.19
N ALA A 21 -17.90 9.57 1.23
CA ALA A 21 -16.51 9.43 1.64
C ALA A 21 -16.20 8.05 2.21
N PHE A 22 -17.15 7.43 2.93
CA PHE A 22 -17.04 6.04 3.39
C PHE A 22 -16.90 5.08 2.20
N LEU A 23 -17.78 5.19 1.19
CA LEU A 23 -17.75 4.35 -0.02
C LEU A 23 -16.49 4.58 -0.86
N LEU A 24 -16.06 5.84 -1.02
CA LEU A 24 -14.85 6.23 -1.75
C LEU A 24 -13.60 5.52 -1.21
N PHE A 25 -13.53 5.39 0.11
CA PHE A 25 -12.38 4.80 0.77
C PHE A 25 -12.45 3.26 0.78
N LEU A 26 -13.66 2.69 0.88
CA LEU A 26 -13.87 1.24 0.89
C LEU A 26 -13.53 0.56 -0.45
N VAL A 27 -13.78 1.26 -1.56
CA VAL A 27 -13.73 0.62 -2.88
C VAL A 27 -12.32 0.31 -3.37
N GLN A 28 -11.33 1.10 -2.94
CA GLN A 28 -9.94 0.96 -3.40
C GLN A 28 -9.34 -0.40 -3.02
N PRO A 29 -9.33 -0.81 -1.73
CA PRO A 29 -8.81 -2.12 -1.35
C PRO A 29 -9.70 -3.28 -1.83
N LEU A 30 -11.01 -3.04 -2.01
CA LEU A 30 -11.95 -4.02 -2.54
C LEU A 30 -11.60 -4.40 -3.99
N ILE A 31 -11.51 -3.42 -4.87
CA ILE A 31 -11.23 -3.65 -6.29
C ILE A 31 -9.81 -4.15 -6.52
N ALA A 32 -8.82 -3.62 -5.78
CA ALA A 32 -7.44 -4.07 -5.87
C ALA A 32 -7.32 -5.57 -5.59
N ARG A 33 -8.04 -6.09 -4.58
CA ARG A 33 -8.07 -7.53 -4.27
C ARG A 33 -8.79 -8.36 -5.32
N GLN A 34 -9.87 -7.85 -5.94
CA GLN A 34 -10.62 -8.59 -6.94
C GLN A 34 -9.82 -8.83 -8.24
N ILE A 35 -9.01 -7.86 -8.65
CA ILE A 35 -8.25 -7.95 -9.90
C ILE A 35 -6.86 -8.58 -9.70
N LEU A 36 -6.36 -8.66 -8.46
CA LEU A 36 -5.04 -9.21 -8.14
C LEU A 36 -4.81 -10.63 -8.71
N PRO A 37 -5.76 -11.58 -8.62
CA PRO A 37 -5.57 -12.91 -9.20
C PRO A 37 -5.53 -12.94 -10.73
N TRP A 38 -5.94 -11.86 -11.41
CA TRP A 38 -5.99 -11.80 -12.88
C TRP A 38 -4.76 -11.12 -13.48
N PHE A 39 -4.23 -10.10 -12.80
CA PHE A 39 -3.07 -9.33 -13.26
C PHE A 39 -1.79 -9.61 -12.45
N GLY A 40 -1.89 -10.49 -11.44
CA GLY A 40 -0.78 -10.94 -10.60
C GLY A 40 -0.57 -10.05 -9.39
N GLY A 41 0.19 -10.56 -8.41
CA GLY A 41 0.52 -9.87 -7.16
C GLY A 41 1.57 -8.78 -7.30
N SER A 42 1.72 -8.15 -8.46
CA SER A 42 2.81 -7.22 -8.71
C SER A 42 2.57 -5.85 -8.06
N ALA A 43 3.65 -5.23 -7.59
CA ALA A 43 3.63 -3.84 -7.15
C ALA A 43 3.17 -2.86 -8.24
N ALA A 44 3.26 -3.27 -9.52
CA ALA A 44 2.75 -2.52 -10.65
C ALA A 44 1.22 -2.42 -10.65
N VAL A 45 0.48 -3.51 -10.39
CA VAL A 45 -1.00 -3.49 -10.32
C VAL A 45 -1.48 -2.54 -9.24
N TRP A 46 -0.86 -2.60 -8.06
CA TRP A 46 -1.17 -1.67 -6.96
C TRP A 46 -0.89 -0.21 -7.34
N THR A 47 0.27 0.06 -7.94
CA THR A 47 0.65 1.39 -8.41
C THR A 47 -0.34 1.93 -9.44
N LEU A 48 -0.76 1.12 -10.41
CA LEU A 48 -1.74 1.50 -11.43
C LEU A 48 -3.12 1.81 -10.84
N CYS A 49 -3.58 1.00 -9.88
CA CYS A 49 -4.79 1.29 -9.13
C CYS A 49 -4.71 2.65 -8.43
N LEU A 50 -3.61 2.94 -7.74
CA LEU A 50 -3.40 4.23 -7.08
C LEU A 50 -3.43 5.41 -8.06
N VAL A 51 -2.72 5.30 -9.19
CA VAL A 51 -2.71 6.33 -10.25
C VAL A 51 -4.12 6.56 -10.77
N PHE A 52 -4.84 5.50 -11.11
CA PHE A 52 -6.20 5.58 -11.60
C PHE A 52 -7.09 6.34 -10.62
N PHE A 53 -7.12 5.94 -9.35
CA PHE A 53 -7.95 6.59 -8.34
C PHE A 53 -7.56 8.05 -8.11
N GLN A 54 -6.26 8.38 -8.11
CA GLN A 54 -5.79 9.76 -7.97
C GLN A 54 -6.22 10.64 -9.16
N VAL A 55 -6.10 10.13 -10.39
CA VAL A 55 -6.52 10.85 -11.60
C VAL A 55 -8.03 11.05 -11.61
N VAL A 56 -8.83 10.02 -11.34
CA VAL A 56 -10.29 10.15 -11.32
C VAL A 56 -10.76 11.04 -10.17
N LEU A 57 -10.11 11.00 -9.00
CA LEU A 57 -10.36 11.93 -7.89
C LEU A 57 -10.13 13.38 -8.34
N LEU A 58 -9.00 13.66 -8.99
CA LEU A 58 -8.66 14.99 -9.50
C LEU A 58 -9.68 15.45 -10.56
N LEU A 59 -10.07 14.57 -11.47
CA LEU A 59 -11.11 14.83 -12.47
C LEU A 59 -12.47 15.13 -11.81
N GLY A 60 -12.83 14.42 -10.75
CA GLY A 60 -14.06 14.67 -10.00
C GLY A 60 -14.05 16.02 -9.28
N TYR A 61 -12.90 16.42 -8.73
CA TYR A 61 -12.76 17.73 -8.10
C TYR A 61 -12.78 18.87 -9.13
N LEU A 62 -12.19 18.63 -10.30
CA LEU A 62 -12.27 19.55 -11.44
C LEU A 62 -13.71 19.68 -11.93
N TYR A 63 -14.42 18.56 -12.09
CA TYR A 63 -15.84 18.53 -12.44
C TYR A 63 -16.65 19.34 -11.43
N ALA A 64 -16.45 19.12 -10.12
CA ALA A 64 -17.16 19.85 -9.08
C ALA A 64 -16.86 21.36 -9.11
N ASP A 65 -15.61 21.76 -9.35
CA ASP A 65 -15.23 23.18 -9.46
C ASP A 65 -15.81 23.88 -10.71
N ARG A 66 -15.94 23.17 -11.83
CA ARG A 66 -16.56 23.72 -13.04
C ARG A 66 -18.07 23.79 -12.90
N LEU A 67 -18.69 22.72 -12.41
CA LEU A 67 -20.14 22.63 -12.26
C LEU A 67 -20.67 23.58 -11.17
N SER A 68 -19.90 23.79 -10.09
CA SER A 68 -20.29 24.70 -8.99
C SER A 68 -20.47 26.16 -9.44
N ARG A 69 -19.99 26.54 -10.62
CA ARG A 69 -20.15 27.90 -11.19
C ARG A 69 -21.50 28.08 -11.88
N TRP A 70 -22.18 27.01 -12.24
CA TRP A 70 -23.45 27.05 -12.97
C TRP A 70 -24.64 27.23 -12.01
N PRO A 71 -25.85 27.55 -12.53
CA PRO A 71 -27.07 27.60 -11.71
C PRO A 71 -27.39 26.23 -11.09
N LEU A 72 -27.88 26.20 -9.84
CA LEU A 72 -28.12 24.96 -9.08
C LEU A 72 -29.00 23.93 -9.81
N ARG A 73 -29.97 24.39 -10.61
CA ARG A 73 -30.83 23.51 -11.42
C ARG A 73 -30.03 22.71 -12.45
N VAL A 74 -29.04 23.33 -13.07
CA VAL A 74 -28.16 22.66 -14.05
C VAL A 74 -27.23 21.70 -13.32
N GLN A 75 -26.70 22.10 -12.16
CA GLN A 75 -25.88 21.22 -11.32
C GLN A 75 -26.61 19.92 -10.95
N GLY A 76 -27.85 20.04 -10.47
CA GLY A 76 -28.67 18.88 -10.11
C GLY A 76 -28.99 17.97 -11.30
N ARG A 77 -29.23 18.54 -12.50
CA ARG A 77 -29.48 17.75 -13.72
C ARG A 77 -28.23 17.01 -14.19
N VAL A 78 -27.12 17.71 -14.35
CA VAL A 78 -25.87 17.12 -14.85
C VAL A 78 -25.36 16.05 -13.88
N HIS A 79 -25.37 16.33 -12.57
CA HIS A 79 -24.97 15.35 -11.57
C HIS A 79 -25.97 14.20 -11.44
N GLY A 80 -27.28 14.45 -11.62
CA GLY A 80 -28.30 13.39 -11.68
C GLY A 80 -28.08 12.43 -12.86
N VAL A 81 -27.74 12.95 -14.04
CA VAL A 81 -27.38 12.12 -15.21
C VAL A 81 -26.14 11.29 -14.92
N LEU A 82 -25.11 11.89 -14.30
CA LEU A 82 -23.90 11.17 -13.88
C LEU A 82 -24.23 10.03 -12.92
N LEU A 83 -25.10 10.26 -11.92
CA LEU A 83 -25.53 9.24 -10.97
C LEU A 83 -26.30 8.10 -11.65
N ILE A 84 -27.21 8.42 -12.59
CA ILE A 84 -27.95 7.40 -13.35
C ILE A 84 -26.99 6.56 -14.21
N ALA A 85 -26.06 7.21 -14.91
CA ALA A 85 -25.04 6.51 -15.71
C ALA A 85 -24.15 5.62 -14.84
N ALA A 86 -23.76 6.10 -13.66
CA ALA A 86 -22.98 5.30 -12.70
C ALA A 86 -23.79 4.12 -12.13
N CYS A 87 -25.09 4.29 -11.85
CA CYS A 87 -25.97 3.19 -11.43
C CYS A 87 -26.10 2.11 -12.50
N ALA A 88 -26.04 2.47 -13.79
CA ALA A 88 -26.08 1.51 -14.89
C ALA A 88 -24.83 0.61 -14.97
N MET A 89 -23.74 0.97 -14.29
CA MET A 89 -22.52 0.15 -14.17
C MET A 89 -22.53 -0.79 -12.97
N LEU A 90 -23.59 -0.78 -12.15
CA LEU A 90 -23.69 -1.67 -11.00
C LEU A 90 -24.20 -3.06 -11.40
N PRO A 91 -23.74 -4.14 -10.73
CA PRO A 91 -22.79 -4.14 -9.62
C PRO A 91 -21.34 -3.98 -10.09
N ILE A 92 -20.47 -3.48 -9.20
CA ILE A 92 -19.04 -3.24 -9.48
C ILE A 92 -18.21 -4.55 -9.50
N VAL A 93 -18.78 -5.64 -10.00
CA VAL A 93 -18.13 -6.95 -10.12
C VAL A 93 -17.49 -7.04 -11.50
N PRO A 94 -16.14 -7.12 -11.60
CA PRO A 94 -15.47 -7.29 -12.88
C PRO A 94 -15.93 -8.56 -13.58
N SER A 95 -16.30 -8.47 -14.86
CA SER A 95 -16.65 -9.65 -15.66
C SER A 95 -15.40 -10.44 -16.06
N ALA A 96 -15.51 -11.77 -16.12
CA ALA A 96 -14.41 -12.64 -16.52
C ALA A 96 -13.86 -12.39 -17.95
N ILE A 97 -14.61 -11.68 -18.80
CA ILE A 97 -14.19 -11.23 -20.14
C ILE A 97 -12.92 -10.37 -20.08
N TRP A 98 -12.67 -9.72 -18.94
CA TRP A 98 -11.51 -8.86 -18.74
C TRP A 98 -10.25 -9.59 -18.27
N LYS A 99 -10.32 -10.91 -18.04
CA LYS A 99 -9.11 -11.68 -17.71
C LYS A 99 -8.14 -11.60 -18.88
N PRO A 100 -6.85 -11.28 -18.64
CA PRO A 100 -5.85 -11.28 -19.69
C PRO A 100 -5.83 -12.62 -20.42
N THR A 101 -5.76 -12.58 -21.74
CA THR A 101 -5.59 -13.77 -22.58
C THR A 101 -4.10 -13.96 -22.91
N ALA A 102 -3.72 -15.20 -23.24
CA ALA A 102 -2.35 -15.51 -23.62
C ALA A 102 -1.97 -14.72 -24.89
N GLY A 103 -1.08 -13.72 -24.75
CA GLY A 103 -0.62 -12.86 -25.84
C GLY A 103 -0.94 -11.37 -25.69
N ASP A 104 -1.66 -10.94 -24.64
CA ASP A 104 -1.92 -9.51 -24.39
C ASP A 104 -0.60 -8.76 -24.10
N ALA A 105 -0.34 -7.71 -24.89
CA ALA A 105 0.96 -7.07 -24.99
C ALA A 105 1.33 -6.12 -23.83
N ASP A 106 0.39 -5.77 -22.94
CA ASP A 106 0.68 -4.97 -21.75
C ASP A 106 -0.36 -5.17 -20.61
N PRO A 107 0.01 -5.80 -19.49
CA PRO A 107 -0.85 -5.94 -18.31
C PRO A 107 -1.34 -4.60 -17.75
N ALA A 108 -0.61 -3.49 -17.95
CA ALA A 108 -0.94 -2.20 -17.37
C ALA A 108 -2.21 -1.58 -17.98
N LEU A 109 -2.34 -1.62 -19.30
CA LEU A 109 -3.53 -1.16 -20.01
C LEU A 109 -4.75 -2.00 -19.64
N GLY A 110 -4.57 -3.30 -19.46
CA GLY A 110 -5.61 -4.21 -18.97
C GLY A 110 -6.16 -3.79 -17.61
N VAL A 111 -5.29 -3.52 -16.63
CA VAL A 111 -5.70 -3.02 -15.30
C VAL A 111 -6.51 -1.73 -15.43
N LEU A 112 -6.00 -0.74 -16.17
CA LEU A 112 -6.67 0.55 -16.34
C LEU A 112 -8.03 0.41 -17.04
N ALA A 113 -8.13 -0.46 -18.05
CA ALA A 113 -9.37 -0.74 -18.77
C ALA A 113 -10.42 -1.35 -17.86
N VAL A 114 -10.05 -2.35 -17.04
CA VAL A 114 -10.96 -2.95 -16.05
C VAL A 114 -11.45 -1.93 -15.05
N LEU A 115 -10.56 -1.13 -14.49
CA LEU A 115 -10.92 -0.08 -13.53
C LEU A 115 -11.88 0.94 -14.16
N ALA A 116 -11.60 1.39 -15.39
CA ALA A 116 -12.46 2.32 -16.11
C ALA A 116 -13.85 1.73 -16.38
N ALA A 117 -13.92 0.48 -16.83
CA ALA A 117 -15.16 -0.20 -17.21
C ALA A 117 -16.00 -0.70 -16.03
N THR A 118 -15.40 -0.86 -14.84
CA THR A 118 -16.12 -1.39 -13.66
C THR A 118 -16.44 -0.30 -12.65
N ILE A 119 -15.45 0.53 -12.30
CA ILE A 119 -15.57 1.48 -11.18
C ILE A 119 -15.35 2.94 -11.60
N GLY A 120 -14.98 3.21 -12.85
CA GLY A 120 -14.69 4.57 -13.34
C GLY A 120 -15.79 5.60 -13.06
N LEU A 121 -17.00 5.41 -13.62
CA LEU A 121 -18.11 6.35 -13.39
C LEU A 121 -18.63 6.33 -11.95
N PRO A 122 -18.83 5.17 -11.28
CA PRO A 122 -19.20 5.16 -9.86
C PRO A 122 -18.21 5.91 -8.98
N TYR A 123 -16.91 5.69 -9.15
CA TYR A 123 -15.88 6.41 -8.39
C TYR A 123 -15.91 7.91 -8.67
N LEU A 124 -16.02 8.31 -9.96
CA LEU A 124 -16.17 9.70 -10.37
C LEU A 124 -17.40 10.36 -9.70
N ALA A 125 -18.54 9.67 -9.69
CA ALA A 125 -19.75 10.18 -9.06
C ALA A 125 -19.56 10.40 -7.55
N VAL A 126 -18.99 9.42 -6.84
CA VAL A 126 -18.74 9.54 -5.40
C VAL A 126 -17.76 10.67 -5.10
N CYS A 127 -16.62 10.76 -5.80
CA CYS A 127 -15.57 11.74 -5.48
C CYS A 127 -15.97 13.20 -5.74
N THR A 128 -16.88 13.45 -6.69
CA THR A 128 -17.39 14.81 -6.95
C THR A 128 -18.25 15.36 -5.81
N THR A 129 -18.80 14.48 -4.96
CA THR A 129 -19.81 14.80 -3.95
C THR A 129 -19.30 15.76 -2.88
N GLY A 130 -18.13 15.49 -2.32
CA GLY A 130 -17.58 16.28 -1.21
C GLY A 130 -17.54 17.78 -1.54
N PRO A 131 -16.78 18.21 -2.56
CA PRO A 131 -16.70 19.61 -2.95
C PRO A 131 -18.04 20.19 -3.44
N LEU A 132 -18.82 19.41 -4.21
CA LEU A 132 -20.07 19.89 -4.81
C LEU A 132 -21.16 20.14 -3.75
N VAL A 133 -21.40 19.18 -2.86
CA VAL A 133 -22.40 19.29 -1.79
C VAL A 133 -22.00 20.36 -0.77
N GLN A 134 -20.71 20.50 -0.46
CA GLN A 134 -20.25 21.61 0.40
C GLN A 134 -20.50 22.98 -0.24
N SER A 135 -20.37 23.11 -1.57
CA SER A 135 -20.73 24.33 -2.28
C SER A 135 -22.23 24.66 -2.16
N TRP A 136 -23.09 23.64 -2.13
CA TRP A 136 -24.53 23.79 -1.93
C TRP A 136 -24.85 24.28 -0.52
N VAL A 137 -24.22 23.70 0.50
CA VAL A 137 -24.37 24.14 1.90
C VAL A 137 -23.83 25.56 2.10
N ALA A 138 -22.73 25.93 1.43
CA ALA A 138 -22.20 27.30 1.46
C ALA A 138 -23.18 28.33 0.88
N ARG A 139 -23.93 27.96 -0.17
CA ARG A 139 -25.01 28.79 -0.73
C ARG A 139 -26.21 28.87 0.21
N LEU A 140 -26.59 27.75 0.83
CA LEU A 140 -27.69 27.70 1.79
C LEU A 140 -27.48 28.66 2.98
N HIS A 141 -26.22 28.83 3.39
CA HIS A 141 -25.82 29.69 4.50
C HIS A 141 -25.24 31.05 4.09
N ALA A 142 -25.45 31.50 2.85
CA ALA A 142 -24.86 32.76 2.35
C ALA A 142 -25.24 34.01 3.18
N GLY A 143 -26.42 34.00 3.83
CA GLY A 143 -26.89 35.09 4.69
C GLY A 143 -26.42 35.02 6.16
N ASP A 144 -25.71 33.96 6.57
CA ASP A 144 -25.25 33.76 7.96
C ASP A 144 -23.75 33.44 7.97
N ARG A 145 -22.92 34.46 8.21
CA ARG A 145 -21.45 34.34 8.22
C ARG A 145 -20.96 33.26 9.20
N ALA A 146 -21.61 33.10 10.36
CA ALA A 146 -21.21 32.12 11.37
C ALA A 146 -21.48 30.68 10.92
N ARG A 147 -22.60 30.43 10.23
CA ARG A 147 -22.88 29.12 9.61
C ARG A 147 -22.02 28.86 8.38
N GLN A 148 -21.77 29.89 7.57
CA GLN A 148 -20.95 29.77 6.36
C GLN A 148 -19.50 29.40 6.70
N ALA A 149 -18.95 29.94 7.79
CA ALA A 149 -17.62 29.59 8.27
C ALA A 149 -17.49 28.11 8.71
N ARG A 150 -18.61 27.46 9.08
CA ARG A 150 -18.65 26.06 9.52
C ARG A 150 -18.71 25.05 8.37
N VAL A 151 -18.85 25.48 7.11
CA VAL A 151 -18.93 24.57 5.95
C VAL A 151 -17.70 23.67 5.85
N TYR A 152 -16.50 24.22 6.12
CA TYR A 152 -15.25 23.46 6.10
C TYR A 152 -15.20 22.30 7.12
N ARG A 153 -16.05 22.30 8.16
CA ARG A 153 -16.18 21.15 9.07
C ARG A 153 -16.74 19.90 8.39
N LEU A 154 -17.48 20.06 7.30
CA LEU A 154 -17.96 18.93 6.50
C LEU A 154 -16.81 18.17 5.84
N PHE A 155 -15.65 18.82 5.65
CA PHE A 155 -14.43 18.14 5.21
C PHE A 155 -13.79 17.31 6.34
N ALA A 156 -13.89 17.74 7.59
CA ALA A 156 -13.52 16.90 8.73
C ALA A 156 -14.45 15.67 8.81
N LEU A 157 -15.75 15.85 8.58
CA LEU A 157 -16.72 14.74 8.54
C LEU A 157 -16.40 13.73 7.43
N SER A 158 -16.03 14.17 6.22
CA SER A 158 -15.64 13.25 5.14
C SER A 158 -14.37 12.47 5.48
N ASN A 159 -13.37 13.10 6.08
CA ASN A 159 -12.15 12.41 6.50
C ASN A 159 -12.39 11.45 7.68
N LEU A 160 -13.32 11.78 8.57
CA LEU A 160 -13.76 10.85 9.62
C LEU A 160 -14.43 9.61 9.02
N ALA A 161 -15.30 9.79 8.02
CA ALA A 161 -15.91 8.67 7.32
C ALA A 161 -14.87 7.77 6.61
N ALA A 162 -13.87 8.39 5.97
CA ALA A 162 -12.75 7.68 5.36
C ALA A 162 -11.92 6.90 6.40
N LEU A 163 -11.65 7.50 7.57
CA LEU A 163 -10.97 6.85 8.68
C LEU A 163 -11.76 5.65 9.23
N VAL A 164 -13.08 5.79 9.36
CA VAL A 164 -13.95 4.68 9.77
C VAL A 164 -13.91 3.56 8.72
N ALA A 165 -13.99 3.88 7.43
CA ALA A 165 -13.88 2.89 6.36
C ALA A 165 -12.52 2.16 6.36
N LEU A 166 -11.42 2.90 6.58
CA LEU A 166 -10.07 2.35 6.70
C LEU A 166 -9.97 1.28 7.78
N VAL A 167 -10.60 1.50 8.94
CA VAL A 167 -10.59 0.54 10.06
C VAL A 167 -11.61 -0.58 9.82
N VAL A 168 -12.81 -0.26 9.37
CA VAL A 168 -13.88 -1.27 9.19
C VAL A 168 -13.50 -2.31 8.13
N TYR A 169 -12.77 -1.93 7.07
CA TYR A 169 -12.47 -2.85 5.97
C TYR A 169 -11.65 -4.08 6.40
N PRO A 170 -10.39 -3.96 6.89
CA PRO A 170 -9.57 -5.12 7.25
C PRO A 170 -10.02 -5.81 8.55
N PHE A 171 -10.68 -5.09 9.48
CA PHE A 171 -11.06 -5.64 10.78
C PHE A 171 -12.47 -6.24 10.84
N VAL A 172 -13.37 -5.84 9.94
CA VAL A 172 -14.77 -6.30 9.94
C VAL A 172 -15.16 -6.92 8.61
N LEU A 173 -14.94 -6.22 7.49
CA LEU A 173 -15.47 -6.68 6.20
C LEU A 173 -14.67 -7.82 5.59
N GLU A 174 -13.35 -7.69 5.55
CA GLU A 174 -12.45 -8.69 4.99
C GLU A 174 -12.55 -10.05 5.71
N PRO A 175 -12.57 -10.12 7.06
CA PRO A 175 -12.73 -11.38 7.79
C PRO A 175 -14.12 -12.01 7.67
N ALA A 176 -15.17 -11.20 7.51
CA ALA A 176 -16.55 -11.67 7.61
C ALA A 176 -17.21 -12.00 6.26
N PHE A 177 -16.77 -11.38 5.16
CA PHE A 177 -17.49 -11.47 3.88
C PHE A 177 -16.57 -11.81 2.71
N ALA A 178 -17.09 -12.58 1.74
CA ALA A 178 -16.44 -12.79 0.45
C ALA A 178 -16.43 -11.51 -0.41
N LEU A 179 -15.44 -11.35 -1.29
CA LEU A 179 -15.25 -10.18 -2.15
C LEU A 179 -16.47 -9.88 -3.02
N HIS A 180 -17.16 -10.90 -3.55
CA HIS A 180 -18.41 -10.72 -4.28
C HIS A 180 -19.49 -10.04 -3.42
N THR A 181 -19.73 -10.55 -2.20
CA THR A 181 -20.70 -9.98 -1.25
C THR A 181 -20.33 -8.54 -0.88
N GLN A 182 -19.04 -8.25 -0.69
CA GLN A 182 -18.55 -6.89 -0.44
C GLN A 182 -18.86 -5.95 -1.62
N ALA A 183 -18.67 -6.39 -2.86
CA ALA A 183 -19.00 -5.60 -4.06
C ALA A 183 -20.49 -5.35 -4.24
N VAL A 184 -21.34 -6.35 -3.98
CA VAL A 184 -22.80 -6.15 -4.00
C VAL A 184 -23.24 -5.19 -2.89
N ALA A 185 -22.70 -5.35 -1.67
CA ALA A 185 -22.99 -4.44 -0.55
C ALA A 185 -22.54 -3.00 -0.84
N TRP A 186 -21.36 -2.82 -1.43
CA TRP A 186 -20.89 -1.51 -1.88
C TRP A 186 -21.81 -0.91 -2.95
N SER A 187 -22.25 -1.72 -3.92
CA SER A 187 -23.17 -1.30 -4.99
C SER A 187 -24.53 -0.86 -4.43
N ALA A 188 -25.08 -1.60 -3.44
CA ALA A 188 -26.29 -1.20 -2.72
C ALA A 188 -26.07 0.11 -1.94
N GLY A 189 -24.92 0.24 -1.27
CA GLY A 189 -24.50 1.48 -0.61
C GLY A 189 -24.41 2.66 -1.58
N PHE A 190 -23.91 2.45 -2.81
CA PHE A 190 -23.90 3.45 -3.86
C PHE A 190 -25.32 3.88 -4.26
N GLY A 191 -26.25 2.93 -4.38
CA GLY A 191 -27.67 3.23 -4.63
C GLY A 191 -28.27 4.14 -3.55
N VAL A 192 -28.00 3.85 -2.28
CA VAL A 192 -28.40 4.72 -1.15
C VAL A 192 -27.74 6.09 -1.27
N PHE A 193 -26.45 6.15 -1.56
CA PHE A 193 -25.73 7.41 -1.80
C PHE A 193 -26.37 8.23 -2.93
N ALA A 194 -26.73 7.61 -4.06
CA ALA A 194 -27.35 8.30 -5.19
C ALA A 194 -28.70 8.94 -4.80
N LEU A 195 -29.53 8.20 -4.05
CA LEU A 195 -30.78 8.73 -3.51
C LEU A 195 -30.55 9.92 -2.56
N LEU A 196 -29.56 9.81 -1.67
CA LEU A 196 -29.19 10.89 -0.75
C LEU A 196 -28.69 12.13 -1.52
N ALA A 197 -27.87 11.95 -2.55
CA ALA A 197 -27.33 13.03 -3.38
C ALA A 197 -28.42 13.78 -4.15
N VAL A 198 -29.35 13.05 -4.77
CA VAL A 198 -30.53 13.64 -5.44
C VAL A 198 -31.42 14.36 -4.43
N GLY A 199 -31.65 13.75 -3.26
CA GLY A 199 -32.39 14.36 -2.15
C GLY A 199 -31.74 15.65 -1.64
N SER A 200 -30.42 15.68 -1.48
CA SER A 200 -29.65 16.88 -1.10
C SER A 200 -29.84 18.00 -2.12
N ALA A 201 -29.68 17.70 -3.42
CA ALA A 201 -29.86 18.69 -4.48
C ALA A 201 -31.29 19.26 -4.48
N TRP A 202 -32.30 18.41 -4.32
CA TRP A 202 -33.70 18.80 -4.30
C TRP A 202 -34.08 19.65 -3.07
N THR A 203 -33.69 19.20 -1.87
CA THR A 203 -33.97 19.91 -0.61
C THR A 203 -33.29 21.28 -0.57
N VAL A 204 -32.03 21.39 -1.02
CA VAL A 204 -31.32 22.67 -1.13
C VAL A 204 -32.02 23.58 -2.15
N ALA A 205 -32.37 23.06 -3.33
CA ALA A 205 -33.07 23.85 -4.34
C ALA A 205 -34.43 24.36 -3.84
N ARG A 206 -35.17 23.54 -3.09
CA ARG A 206 -36.45 23.92 -2.47
C ARG A 206 -36.26 24.97 -1.38
N ALA A 207 -35.25 24.82 -0.52
CA ALA A 207 -34.96 25.78 0.55
C ALA A 207 -34.55 27.15 -0.01
N LEU A 208 -33.76 27.18 -1.10
CA LEU A 208 -33.36 28.43 -1.76
C LEU A 208 -34.52 29.12 -2.49
N ARG A 209 -35.45 28.38 -3.11
CA ARG A 209 -36.65 28.96 -3.75
C ARG A 209 -37.66 29.56 -2.77
N ARG A 210 -37.74 28.99 -1.56
CA ARG A 210 -38.66 29.46 -0.50
C ARG A 210 -38.10 30.60 0.34
N ALA A 211 -36.84 30.97 0.12
CA ALA A 211 -36.34 32.22 0.67
C ALA A 211 -37.15 33.34 0.01
N PRO A 212 -37.90 34.16 0.78
CA PRO A 212 -38.57 35.31 0.18
C PRO A 212 -37.51 36.19 -0.47
N GLU A 213 -37.82 36.74 -1.64
CA GLU A 213 -37.19 37.98 -2.08
C GLU A 213 -37.42 38.97 -0.93
N VAL A 214 -36.37 39.25 -0.16
CA VAL A 214 -36.39 40.37 0.77
C VAL A 214 -36.53 41.58 -0.14
N GLY A 215 -37.72 42.16 -0.15
CA GLY A 215 -38.11 43.21 -1.08
C GLY A 215 -37.07 44.32 -1.17
N ASP A 216 -37.00 44.89 -2.37
CA ASP A 216 -36.20 46.04 -2.80
C ASP A 216 -36.26 47.29 -1.90
N ALA A 217 -37.03 47.29 -0.81
CA ALA A 217 -37.28 48.48 0.02
C ALA A 217 -36.31 48.67 1.21
N GLN A 218 -35.42 47.72 1.54
CA GLN A 218 -34.49 47.86 2.69
C GLN A 218 -33.01 47.53 2.41
N GLN A 219 -32.64 47.24 1.15
CA GLN A 219 -31.25 47.03 0.73
C GLN A 219 -30.50 48.33 0.38
N GLY A 220 -31.07 49.51 0.68
CA GLY A 220 -30.40 50.80 0.48
C GLY A 220 -29.25 51.13 1.44
N ALA A 221 -28.97 50.30 2.47
CA ALA A 221 -27.92 50.62 3.46
C ALA A 221 -27.11 49.43 4.01
N ALA A 222 -27.47 48.18 3.67
CA ALA A 222 -26.65 47.02 4.03
C ALA A 222 -25.64 46.77 2.91
N ALA A 223 -24.43 47.28 3.09
CA ALA A 223 -23.30 47.15 2.16
C ALA A 223 -23.28 45.77 1.48
N ALA A 224 -23.31 45.77 0.14
CA ALA A 224 -23.12 44.58 -0.67
C ALA A 224 -21.94 43.75 -0.10
N PRO A 225 -22.02 42.41 -0.06
CA PRO A 225 -20.91 41.60 0.39
C PRO A 225 -19.65 42.03 -0.37
N PRO A 226 -18.53 42.32 0.32
CA PRO A 226 -17.35 42.82 -0.35
C PRO A 226 -16.96 41.86 -1.49
N PRO A 227 -16.54 42.38 -2.66
CA PRO A 227 -16.12 41.55 -3.77
C PRO A 227 -15.06 40.57 -3.28
N ALA A 228 -15.25 39.28 -3.59
CA ALA A 228 -14.34 38.25 -3.11
C ALA A 228 -12.93 38.53 -3.61
N THR A 229 -11.98 38.54 -2.69
CA THR A 229 -10.57 38.69 -3.05
C THR A 229 -10.17 37.57 -4.01
N PRO A 230 -9.59 37.89 -5.17
CA PRO A 230 -9.19 36.88 -6.14
C PRO A 230 -8.11 35.99 -5.52
N VAL A 231 -8.25 34.68 -5.71
CA VAL A 231 -7.22 33.71 -5.32
C VAL A 231 -5.96 33.98 -6.13
N ARG A 232 -4.84 34.22 -5.45
CA ARG A 232 -3.55 34.46 -6.12
C ARG A 232 -2.89 33.12 -6.44
N LEU A 233 -2.08 33.08 -7.52
CA LEU A 233 -1.30 31.90 -7.87
C LEU A 233 -0.44 31.42 -6.69
N ARG A 234 0.10 32.36 -5.93
CA ARG A 234 0.85 32.12 -4.69
C ARG A 234 0.07 31.29 -3.66
N ASP A 235 -1.21 31.62 -3.44
CA ASP A 235 -2.05 30.88 -2.49
C ASP A 235 -2.26 29.45 -2.98
N MET A 236 -2.49 29.28 -4.29
CA MET A 236 -2.62 27.95 -4.91
C MET A 236 -1.34 27.13 -4.79
N LEU A 237 -0.17 27.73 -5.05
CA LEU A 237 1.12 27.05 -4.88
C LEU A 237 1.32 26.63 -3.43
N LEU A 238 0.96 27.48 -2.45
CA LEU A 238 1.09 27.14 -1.04
C LEU A 238 0.20 25.96 -0.67
N TRP A 239 -1.07 25.97 -1.10
CA TRP A 239 -2.00 24.87 -0.86
C TRP A 239 -1.50 23.56 -1.49
N LEU A 240 -1.01 23.65 -2.72
CA LEU A 240 -0.45 22.52 -3.47
C LEU A 240 0.77 21.95 -2.74
N SER A 241 1.73 22.78 -2.34
CA SER A 241 2.96 22.35 -1.69
C SER A 241 2.73 21.73 -0.30
N LEU A 242 1.84 22.32 0.52
CA LEU A 242 1.49 21.74 1.82
C LEU A 242 0.80 20.39 1.68
N SER A 243 -0.13 20.27 0.73
CA SER A 243 -0.83 19.00 0.46
C SER A 243 0.09 17.93 -0.13
N ALA A 244 0.99 18.32 -1.04
CA ALA A 244 1.99 17.44 -1.61
C ALA A 244 2.95 16.93 -0.53
N LEU A 245 3.50 17.82 0.30
CA LEU A 245 4.40 17.43 1.38
C LEU A 245 3.75 16.44 2.35
N GLY A 246 2.53 16.72 2.82
CA GLY A 246 1.83 15.81 3.71
C GLY A 246 1.63 14.41 3.12
N THR A 247 1.43 14.33 1.80
CA THR A 247 1.26 13.05 1.08
C THR A 247 2.59 12.34 0.86
N VAL A 248 3.65 13.06 0.51
CA VAL A 248 5.00 12.48 0.36
C VAL A 248 5.47 11.90 1.69
N VAL A 249 5.35 12.65 2.80
CA VAL A 249 5.76 12.18 4.13
C VAL A 249 4.95 10.95 4.54
N LEU A 250 3.63 10.94 4.30
CA LEU A 250 2.79 9.76 4.53
C LEU A 250 3.35 8.53 3.80
N LEU A 251 3.55 8.64 2.49
CA LEU A 251 3.96 7.50 1.68
C LEU A 251 5.40 7.06 2.00
N SER A 252 6.32 8.01 2.13
CA SER A 252 7.73 7.72 2.40
C SER A 252 7.94 7.10 3.79
N VAL A 253 7.23 7.60 4.82
CA VAL A 253 7.27 7.00 6.16
C VAL A 253 6.60 5.63 6.17
N SER A 254 5.47 5.47 5.48
CA SER A 254 4.78 4.18 5.39
C SER A 254 5.68 3.13 4.75
N THR A 255 6.29 3.44 3.60
CA THR A 255 7.21 2.55 2.89
C THR A 255 8.41 2.20 3.75
N TYR A 256 9.04 3.17 4.41
CA TYR A 256 10.18 2.91 5.29
C TYR A 256 9.79 1.97 6.45
N ILE A 257 8.67 2.22 7.11
CA ILE A 257 8.20 1.37 8.21
C ILE A 257 7.89 -0.05 7.72
N THR A 258 7.22 -0.21 6.58
CA THR A 258 6.73 -1.52 6.10
C THR A 258 7.75 -2.33 5.32
N GLN A 259 8.79 -1.69 4.76
CA GLN A 259 9.82 -2.36 3.96
C GLN A 259 11.16 -2.47 4.70
N ASP A 260 11.62 -1.40 5.34
CA ASP A 260 12.95 -1.33 5.95
C ASP A 260 12.97 -1.59 7.47
N VAL A 261 11.83 -1.41 8.15
CA VAL A 261 11.76 -1.60 9.62
C VAL A 261 11.14 -2.94 9.98
N ALA A 262 9.89 -3.15 9.58
CA ALA A 262 9.17 -4.38 9.89
C ALA A 262 8.09 -4.64 8.82
N SER A 263 8.20 -5.78 8.14
CA SER A 263 7.21 -6.22 7.15
C SER A 263 6.01 -6.88 7.85
N VAL A 264 5.30 -6.12 8.69
CA VAL A 264 4.14 -6.61 9.44
C VAL A 264 2.87 -6.38 8.60
N PRO A 265 2.02 -7.41 8.39
CA PRO A 265 0.71 -7.22 7.76
C PRO A 265 -0.10 -6.12 8.46
N LEU A 266 -0.84 -5.32 7.68
CA LEU A 266 -1.73 -4.25 8.16
C LEU A 266 -1.04 -3.04 8.84
N LEU A 267 0.29 -3.04 9.00
CA LEU A 267 1.00 -1.93 9.66
C LEU A 267 0.86 -0.59 8.92
N TRP A 268 0.68 -0.62 7.59
CA TRP A 268 0.42 0.55 6.75
C TRP A 268 -0.85 1.33 7.14
N ILE A 269 -1.79 0.70 7.85
CA ILE A 269 -3.03 1.35 8.31
C ILE A 269 -2.71 2.47 9.30
N VAL A 270 -1.71 2.29 10.17
CA VAL A 270 -1.42 3.23 11.26
C VAL A 270 -0.97 4.61 10.73
N PRO A 271 0.04 4.71 9.83
CA PRO A 271 0.39 5.98 9.19
C PRO A 271 -0.78 6.67 8.48
N LEU A 272 -1.59 5.91 7.73
CA LEU A 272 -2.71 6.45 6.97
C LEU A 272 -3.83 6.94 7.88
N ALA A 273 -4.12 6.22 8.97
CA ALA A 273 -5.08 6.62 9.98
C ALA A 273 -4.67 7.93 10.66
N LEU A 274 -3.38 8.07 11.02
CA LEU A 274 -2.84 9.30 11.59
C LEU A 274 -2.94 10.47 10.61
N TYR A 275 -2.61 10.25 9.33
CA TYR A 275 -2.76 11.26 8.30
C TYR A 275 -4.22 11.74 8.15
N LEU A 276 -5.19 10.83 8.04
CA LEU A 276 -6.61 11.18 7.97
C LEU A 276 -7.08 11.90 9.23
N LEU A 277 -6.64 11.45 10.40
CA LEU A 277 -6.94 12.10 11.68
C LEU A 277 -6.47 13.56 11.69
N THR A 278 -5.31 13.88 11.12
CA THR A 278 -4.86 15.28 11.05
C THR A 278 -5.82 16.17 10.25
N PHE A 279 -6.42 15.67 9.17
CA PHE A 279 -7.47 16.43 8.46
C PHE A 279 -8.73 16.62 9.31
N VAL A 280 -9.16 15.57 10.03
CA VAL A 280 -10.31 15.65 10.94
C VAL A 280 -10.08 16.75 11.98
N LEU A 281 -8.94 16.71 12.67
CA LEU A 281 -8.61 17.66 13.74
C LEU A 281 -8.44 19.09 13.21
N CYS A 282 -7.67 19.29 12.13
CA CYS A 282 -7.36 20.63 11.61
C CYS A 282 -8.56 21.34 10.98
N PHE A 283 -9.48 20.60 10.34
CA PHE A 283 -10.66 21.19 9.70
C PHE A 283 -11.90 21.27 10.60
N ASP A 284 -11.95 20.52 11.71
CA ASP A 284 -13.03 20.64 12.71
C ASP A 284 -12.93 21.96 13.49
N SER A 285 -11.75 22.25 14.08
CA SER A 285 -11.60 23.44 14.89
C SER A 285 -10.17 24.00 14.90
N ALA A 286 -10.07 25.31 15.08
CA ALA A 286 -8.77 25.98 15.23
C ALA A 286 -8.08 25.66 16.57
N PHE A 287 -8.74 24.92 17.48
CA PHE A 287 -8.19 24.57 18.79
C PHE A 287 -7.03 23.58 18.68
N TRP A 288 -7.16 22.58 17.80
CA TRP A 288 -6.24 21.45 17.67
C TRP A 288 -4.88 21.83 17.08
N TYR A 289 -4.83 22.87 16.24
CA TYR A 289 -3.58 23.32 15.62
C TYR A 289 -3.18 24.71 16.10
N ARG A 290 -2.06 24.76 16.82
CA ARG A 290 -1.45 26.01 17.30
C ARG A 290 0.02 26.08 16.86
N ARG A 291 0.38 27.16 16.16
CA ARG A 291 1.75 27.35 15.61
C ARG A 291 2.84 27.23 16.66
N TRP A 292 2.64 27.83 17.83
CA TRP A 292 3.61 27.81 18.92
C TRP A 292 3.91 26.39 19.45
N LEU A 293 3.02 25.43 19.22
CA LEU A 293 3.22 24.03 19.60
C LEU A 293 3.81 23.22 18.45
N PHE A 294 3.18 23.27 17.27
CA PHE A 294 3.55 22.39 16.16
C PHE A 294 4.78 22.85 15.37
N TRP A 295 5.10 24.14 15.34
CA TRP A 295 6.30 24.60 14.66
C TRP A 295 7.57 24.11 15.37
N PRO A 296 7.73 24.32 16.71
CA PRO A 296 8.85 23.72 17.43
C PRO A 296 8.84 22.18 17.38
N ALA A 297 7.66 21.54 17.46
CA ALA A 297 7.58 20.09 17.40
C ALA A 297 8.11 19.52 16.07
N VAL A 298 7.82 20.15 14.93
CA VAL A 298 8.39 19.74 13.62
C VAL A 298 9.90 19.96 13.60
N LEU A 299 10.39 21.08 14.14
CA LEU A 299 11.82 21.39 14.21
C LEU A 299 12.62 20.41 15.09
N VAL A 300 11.95 19.69 15.98
CA VAL A 300 12.55 18.59 16.77
C VAL A 300 12.34 17.24 16.07
N ALA A 301 11.12 16.95 15.63
CA ALA A 301 10.75 15.66 15.07
C ALA A 301 11.48 15.34 13.75
N ALA A 302 11.59 16.30 12.83
CA ALA A 302 12.22 16.05 11.54
C ALA A 302 13.74 15.76 11.66
N PRO A 303 14.53 16.53 12.42
CA PRO A 303 15.92 16.17 12.69
C PRO A 303 16.08 14.88 13.50
N LEU A 304 15.19 14.59 14.46
CA LEU A 304 15.24 13.35 15.22
C LEU A 304 14.99 12.13 14.33
N MET A 305 13.99 12.19 13.45
CA MET A 305 13.73 11.15 12.45
C MET A 305 14.92 11.00 11.50
N ALA A 306 15.48 12.12 11.02
CA ALA A 306 16.65 12.09 10.15
C ALA A 306 17.86 11.46 10.85
N TRP A 307 18.13 11.81 12.11
CA TRP A 307 19.18 11.19 12.92
C TRP A 307 18.96 9.69 13.07
N TYR A 308 17.72 9.26 13.33
CA TYR A 308 17.39 7.85 13.48
C TYR A 308 17.67 7.02 12.22
N LEU A 309 17.56 7.62 11.02
CA LEU A 309 17.97 6.95 9.77
C LEU A 309 19.48 6.59 9.73
N ASN A 310 20.29 7.01 10.70
CA ASN A 310 21.75 6.81 10.74
C ASN A 310 22.18 5.91 11.90
N VAL A 311 21.31 5.70 12.88
CA VAL A 311 21.59 4.78 13.97
C VAL A 311 21.39 3.37 13.43
N ALA A 312 22.35 2.48 13.67
CA ALA A 312 22.21 1.09 13.27
C ALA A 312 20.93 0.54 13.95
N ILE A 313 20.03 -0.05 13.15
CA ILE A 313 18.73 -0.59 13.63
C ILE A 313 18.92 -1.57 14.80
N ARG A 314 20.13 -2.15 14.94
CA ARG A 314 20.51 -3.09 16.01
C ARG A 314 20.56 -2.48 17.42
N ASP A 315 20.63 -1.15 17.55
CA ASP A 315 20.88 -0.51 18.85
C ASP A 315 19.58 -0.12 19.59
N LEU A 316 18.40 -0.19 18.94
CA LEU A 316 17.14 0.28 19.52
C LEU A 316 15.96 -0.68 19.25
N PRO A 317 14.98 -0.77 20.17
CA PRO A 317 13.80 -1.58 19.95
C PRO A 317 12.98 -1.09 18.75
N ILE A 318 12.62 -1.99 17.82
CA ILE A 318 11.82 -1.71 16.62
C ILE A 318 10.52 -0.96 16.95
N THR A 319 9.88 -1.27 18.07
CA THR A 319 8.66 -0.58 18.52
C THR A 319 8.89 0.92 18.75
N VAL A 320 10.04 1.31 19.30
CA VAL A 320 10.39 2.72 19.53
C VAL A 320 10.54 3.44 18.19
N LEU A 321 11.18 2.79 17.21
CA LEU A 321 11.34 3.31 15.86
C LEU A 321 9.98 3.56 15.18
N ILE A 322 9.08 2.56 15.20
CA ILE A 322 7.73 2.69 14.62
C ILE A 322 6.97 3.83 15.28
N VAL A 323 6.98 3.92 16.62
CA VAL A 323 6.28 4.98 17.36
C VAL A 323 6.87 6.35 17.04
N ALA A 324 8.21 6.49 16.98
CA ALA A 324 8.87 7.75 16.69
C ALA A 324 8.53 8.26 15.27
N PHE A 325 8.56 7.39 14.26
CA PHE A 325 8.22 7.77 12.89
C PHE A 325 6.73 8.06 12.71
N CYS A 326 5.84 7.30 13.34
CA CYS A 326 4.40 7.60 13.35
C CYS A 326 4.08 8.94 14.06
N ALA A 327 4.74 9.22 15.18
CA ALA A 327 4.58 10.48 15.90
C ALA A 327 5.13 11.66 15.08
N GLY A 328 6.31 11.50 14.46
CA GLY A 328 6.90 12.51 13.59
C GLY A 328 6.06 12.78 12.34
N LEU A 329 5.54 11.73 11.69
CA LEU A 329 4.54 11.83 10.63
C LEU A 329 3.33 12.65 11.08
N PHE A 330 2.73 12.30 12.21
CA PHE A 330 1.57 13.02 12.75
C PHE A 330 1.87 14.51 12.97
N VAL A 331 3.03 14.84 13.54
CA VAL A 331 3.47 16.23 13.79
C VAL A 331 3.65 17.00 12.48
N ILE A 332 4.32 16.42 11.49
CA ILE A 332 4.54 17.07 10.18
C ILE A 332 3.22 17.23 9.41
N CYS A 333 2.34 16.23 9.44
CA CYS A 333 1.02 16.31 8.82
C CYS A 333 0.11 17.32 9.52
N MET A 334 0.15 17.42 10.87
CA MET A 334 -0.55 18.46 11.63
C MET A 334 -0.07 19.85 11.24
N PHE A 335 1.25 20.03 11.00
CA PHE A 335 1.77 21.28 10.44
C PHE A 335 1.21 21.57 9.04
N CYS A 336 1.32 20.62 8.11
CA CYS A 336 0.85 20.80 6.74
C CYS A 336 -0.64 21.11 6.68
N ASN A 337 -1.46 20.25 7.29
CA ASN A 337 -2.92 20.34 7.26
C ASN A 337 -3.45 21.48 8.15
N GLY A 338 -2.73 21.82 9.22
CA GLY A 338 -3.04 22.97 10.08
C GLY A 338 -2.83 24.31 9.37
N GLU A 339 -1.70 24.50 8.68
CA GLU A 339 -1.47 25.70 7.88
C GLU A 339 -2.42 25.76 6.67
N LEU A 340 -2.72 24.62 6.04
CA LEU A 340 -3.71 24.51 4.97
C LEU A 340 -5.11 24.94 5.46
N ALA A 341 -5.55 24.43 6.61
CA ALA A 341 -6.83 24.80 7.21
C ALA A 341 -6.90 26.27 7.62
N ARG A 342 -5.77 26.89 8.01
CA ARG A 342 -5.68 28.34 8.28
C ARG A 342 -5.59 29.20 7.02
N ALA A 343 -5.15 28.64 5.91
CA ALA A 343 -5.04 29.30 4.61
C ALA A 343 -6.31 29.14 3.74
N ARG A 344 -7.35 28.48 4.25
CA ARG A 344 -8.61 28.27 3.55
C ARG A 344 -9.23 29.60 3.09
N PRO A 345 -9.68 29.70 1.82
CA PRO A 345 -10.26 30.92 1.30
C PRO A 345 -11.73 31.09 1.76
N ALA A 346 -12.34 32.20 1.38
CA ALA A 346 -13.78 32.37 1.52
C ALA A 346 -14.55 31.21 0.82
N PRO A 347 -15.72 30.78 1.33
CA PRO A 347 -16.47 29.63 0.80
C PRO A 347 -16.83 29.68 -0.69
N GLN A 348 -16.74 30.85 -1.33
CA GLN A 348 -16.92 31.02 -2.78
C GLN A 348 -15.82 30.37 -3.62
N HIS A 349 -14.62 30.22 -3.05
CA HIS A 349 -13.46 29.58 -3.69
C HIS A 349 -13.17 28.18 -3.14
N LEU A 350 -14.10 27.60 -2.36
CA LEU A 350 -13.92 26.33 -1.66
C LEU A 350 -13.64 25.16 -2.61
N THR A 351 -14.30 25.09 -3.77
CA THR A 351 -14.05 24.03 -4.76
C THR A 351 -12.65 24.14 -5.37
N ARG A 352 -12.17 25.36 -5.65
CA ARG A 352 -10.80 25.60 -6.14
C ARG A 352 -9.74 25.23 -5.11
N PHE A 353 -10.02 25.51 -3.84
CA PHE A 353 -9.16 25.12 -2.73
C PHE A 353 -9.02 23.59 -2.65
N TYR A 354 -10.14 22.87 -2.68
CA TYR A 354 -10.11 21.40 -2.70
C TYR A 354 -9.44 20.84 -3.95
N LEU A 355 -9.64 21.46 -5.13
CA LEU A 355 -8.94 21.06 -6.35
C LEU A 355 -7.41 21.20 -6.21
N ALA A 356 -6.91 22.30 -5.64
CA ALA A 356 -5.49 22.48 -5.39
C ALA A 356 -4.94 21.47 -4.37
N MET A 357 -5.72 21.14 -3.33
CA MET A 357 -5.36 20.09 -2.38
C MET A 357 -5.27 18.71 -3.05
N ALA A 358 -6.29 18.33 -3.83
CA ALA A 358 -6.33 17.05 -4.54
C ALA A 358 -5.18 16.95 -5.55
N LEU A 359 -4.87 18.04 -6.27
CA LEU A 359 -3.73 18.11 -7.18
C LEU A 359 -2.40 17.96 -6.43
N GLY A 360 -2.22 18.67 -5.32
CA GLY A 360 -1.02 18.54 -4.49
C GLY A 360 -0.86 17.12 -3.94
N GLY A 361 -1.95 16.52 -3.45
CA GLY A 361 -1.95 15.13 -2.99
C GLY A 361 -1.60 14.15 -4.11
N ALA A 362 -2.21 14.28 -5.29
CA ALA A 362 -1.90 13.46 -6.45
C ALA A 362 -0.43 13.60 -6.89
N LEU A 363 0.10 14.83 -6.96
CA LEU A 363 1.50 15.06 -7.31
C LEU A 363 2.46 14.46 -6.27
N GLY A 364 2.17 14.61 -4.97
CA GLY A 364 2.96 13.98 -3.92
C GLY A 364 2.89 12.45 -3.99
N GLY A 365 1.72 11.90 -4.30
CA GLY A 365 1.49 10.47 -4.51
C GLY A 365 2.26 9.91 -5.69
N LEU A 366 2.15 10.53 -6.86
CA LEU A 366 2.88 10.18 -8.07
C LEU A 366 4.39 10.31 -7.88
N PHE A 367 4.84 11.33 -7.15
CA PHE A 367 6.25 11.48 -6.83
C PHE A 367 6.76 10.33 -5.96
N ALA A 368 6.14 10.07 -4.80
CA ALA A 368 6.64 9.07 -3.86
C ALA A 368 6.43 7.62 -4.36
N GLY A 369 5.34 7.35 -5.09
CA GLY A 369 4.98 6.01 -5.54
C GLY A 369 5.55 5.59 -6.90
N ILE A 370 5.96 6.55 -7.76
CA ILE A 370 6.40 6.26 -9.13
C ILE A 370 7.70 6.96 -9.46
N ALA A 371 7.74 8.29 -9.34
CA ALA A 371 8.91 9.04 -9.75
C ALA A 371 10.13 8.70 -8.88
N ALA A 372 9.98 8.63 -7.56
CA ALA A 372 11.07 8.34 -6.63
C ALA A 372 11.68 6.94 -6.84
N PRO A 373 10.88 5.85 -6.99
CA PRO A 373 11.41 4.54 -7.37
C PRO A 373 12.18 4.48 -8.69
N LEU A 374 11.84 5.34 -9.66
CA LEU A 374 12.48 5.37 -10.98
C LEU A 374 13.69 6.30 -11.04
N LEU A 375 13.67 7.39 -10.27
CA LEU A 375 14.71 8.42 -10.27
C LEU A 375 15.83 8.14 -9.28
N PHE A 376 15.54 7.38 -8.22
CA PHE A 376 16.48 7.17 -7.13
C PHE A 376 16.77 5.68 -6.89
N ASP A 377 18.01 5.39 -6.54
CA ASP A 377 18.52 4.06 -6.20
C ASP A 377 18.19 3.61 -4.77
N GLY A 378 17.56 4.47 -3.97
CA GLY A 378 17.17 4.21 -2.58
C GLY A 378 15.99 5.08 -2.15
N TYR A 379 15.62 5.05 -0.86
CA TYR A 379 14.47 5.80 -0.30
C TYR A 379 14.79 7.28 -0.03
N TRP A 380 15.23 8.01 -1.05
CA TRP A 380 15.66 9.42 -0.96
C TRP A 380 14.52 10.40 -0.67
N GLU A 381 13.29 10.02 -1.05
CA GLU A 381 12.09 10.81 -0.84
C GLU A 381 11.79 11.05 0.65
N LEU A 382 12.13 10.10 1.53
CA LEU A 382 11.87 10.23 2.96
C LEU A 382 12.71 11.37 3.55
N PRO A 383 14.05 11.32 3.54
CA PRO A 383 14.79 12.40 4.16
C PRO A 383 14.70 13.73 3.39
N GLY A 384 14.44 13.71 2.07
CA GLY A 384 14.05 14.92 1.33
C GLY A 384 12.76 15.55 1.87
N SER A 385 11.76 14.74 2.19
CA SER A 385 10.51 15.18 2.81
C SER A 385 10.68 15.70 4.24
N LEU A 386 11.73 15.28 4.96
CA LEU A 386 12.03 15.79 6.31
C LEU A 386 12.66 17.19 6.29
N ALA A 387 13.35 17.57 5.21
CA ALA A 387 13.92 18.92 5.05
C ALA A 387 12.87 19.96 4.61
N MET A 388 11.89 19.55 3.80
CA MET A 388 10.87 20.44 3.22
C MET A 388 9.99 21.23 4.22
N PRO A 389 9.57 20.71 5.39
CA PRO A 389 8.80 21.47 6.37
C PRO A 389 9.49 22.77 6.79
N GLY A 390 10.82 22.75 6.97
CA GLY A 390 11.60 23.94 7.32
C GLY A 390 11.51 25.02 6.23
N LEU A 391 11.61 24.63 4.95
CA LEU A 391 11.47 25.55 3.81
C LEU A 391 10.05 26.13 3.70
N LEU A 392 9.01 25.31 3.94
CA LEU A 392 7.63 25.80 3.95
C LEU A 392 7.34 26.73 5.13
N MET A 393 7.95 26.49 6.29
CA MET A 393 7.88 27.42 7.43
C MET A 393 8.48 28.78 7.09
N LEU A 394 9.64 28.82 6.42
CA LEU A 394 10.25 30.06 5.93
C LEU A 394 9.30 30.82 5.00
N TRP A 395 8.70 30.09 4.05
CA TRP A 395 7.76 30.65 3.10
C TRP A 395 6.56 31.27 3.82
N VAL A 396 5.86 30.51 4.66
CA VAL A 396 4.71 30.98 5.45
C VAL A 396 5.09 32.16 6.35
N ALA A 397 6.29 32.13 6.94
CA ALA A 397 6.75 33.18 7.83
C ALA A 397 7.08 34.49 7.11
N ARG A 398 7.45 34.46 5.83
CA ARG A 398 7.75 35.66 5.03
C ARG A 398 6.49 36.43 4.64
N GLU A 399 5.34 35.77 4.58
CA GLU A 399 4.13 36.35 4.00
C GLU A 399 3.28 37.14 4.98
N ARG A 400 3.49 36.96 6.29
CA ARG A 400 2.57 37.47 7.31
C ARG A 400 3.29 38.36 8.30
N LYS A 401 2.70 39.53 8.59
CA LYS A 401 3.11 40.36 9.73
C LYS A 401 2.78 39.57 11.01
N PRO A 402 3.78 39.17 11.82
CA PRO A 402 3.51 38.43 13.04
C PRO A 402 2.67 39.28 13.99
N ALA A 403 1.76 38.67 14.74
CA ALA A 403 1.31 39.30 15.99
C ALA A 403 2.54 39.48 16.91
N ARG A 404 2.56 40.52 17.76
CA ARG A 404 3.73 40.85 18.61
C ARG A 404 4.21 39.66 19.48
N ARG A 405 3.29 38.76 19.85
CA ARG A 405 3.56 37.50 20.58
C ARG A 405 4.16 36.37 19.73
N GLU A 406 4.00 36.40 18.40
CA GLU A 406 4.47 35.37 17.47
C GLU A 406 5.77 35.77 16.76
N ALA A 407 6.20 37.03 16.86
CA ALA A 407 7.36 37.55 16.12
C ALA A 407 8.69 36.85 16.48
N TRP A 408 8.93 36.62 17.78
CA TRP A 408 10.16 35.96 18.23
C TRP A 408 10.18 34.47 17.87
N ALA A 409 9.03 33.79 18.00
CA ALA A 409 8.84 32.41 17.57
C ALA A 409 9.04 32.25 16.04
N MET A 410 8.55 33.20 15.24
CA MET A 410 8.75 33.21 13.79
C MET A 410 10.20 33.50 13.38
N GLY A 411 10.92 34.35 14.14
CA GLY A 411 12.35 34.60 13.93
C GLY A 411 13.20 33.36 14.24
N ALA A 412 13.00 32.75 15.41
CA ALA A 412 13.68 31.53 15.82
C ALA A 412 13.38 30.36 14.87
N ALA A 413 12.12 30.21 14.44
CA ALA A 413 11.73 29.16 13.49
C ALA A 413 12.41 29.31 12.12
N ARG A 414 12.76 30.53 11.68
CA ARG A 414 13.51 30.72 10.43
C ARG A 414 14.93 30.19 10.53
N VAL A 415 15.63 30.54 11.60
CA VAL A 415 17.02 30.09 11.83
C VAL A 415 17.06 28.58 12.06
N LEU A 416 16.20 28.08 12.94
CA LEU A 416 16.11 26.65 13.26
C LEU A 416 15.62 25.82 12.08
N GLY A 417 14.74 26.35 11.24
CA GLY A 417 14.27 25.66 10.03
C GLY A 417 15.38 25.44 9.01
N VAL A 418 16.25 26.45 8.81
CA VAL A 418 17.45 26.31 7.96
C VAL A 418 18.44 25.33 8.56
N VAL A 419 18.76 25.48 9.86
CA VAL A 419 19.70 24.58 10.56
C VAL A 419 19.20 23.14 10.55
N GLY A 420 17.90 22.92 10.78
CA GLY A 420 17.27 21.61 10.71
C GLY A 420 17.37 20.99 9.33
N ALA A 421 17.03 21.75 8.27
CA ALA A 421 17.12 21.26 6.88
C ALA A 421 18.57 20.91 6.49
N VAL A 422 19.54 21.76 6.86
CA VAL A 422 20.97 21.50 6.62
C VAL A 422 21.44 20.27 7.41
N GLY A 423 21.01 20.13 8.67
CA GLY A 423 21.29 18.96 9.49
C GLY A 423 20.80 17.68 8.81
N VAL A 424 19.52 17.64 8.41
CA VAL A 424 18.96 16.49 7.68
C VAL A 424 19.76 16.18 6.41
N ILE A 425 20.07 17.18 5.59
CA ILE A 425 20.83 16.97 4.34
C ILE A 425 22.25 16.46 4.62
N SER A 426 22.95 17.03 5.60
CA SER A 426 24.30 16.60 5.99
C SER A 426 24.30 15.13 6.40
N THR A 427 23.34 14.77 7.25
CA THR A 427 23.07 13.43 7.72
C THR A 427 22.75 12.45 6.57
N MET A 428 21.99 12.87 5.55
CA MET A 428 21.76 12.06 4.34
C MET A 428 23.05 11.76 3.58
N VAL A 429 23.89 12.78 3.40
CA VAL A 429 25.16 12.65 2.66
C VAL A 429 26.11 11.70 3.39
N THR A 430 26.23 11.81 4.72
CA THR A 430 27.10 10.92 5.50
C THR A 430 26.65 9.46 5.42
N ASN A 431 25.34 9.21 5.47
CA ASN A 431 24.78 7.87 5.32
C ASN A 431 25.08 7.27 3.94
N ARG A 432 24.93 8.06 2.88
CA ARG A 432 25.22 7.59 1.52
C ARG A 432 26.66 7.12 1.41
N LEU A 433 27.59 7.93 1.90
CA LEU A 433 29.01 7.63 1.85
C LEU A 433 29.38 6.39 2.69
N ALA A 434 28.67 6.12 3.78
CA ALA A 434 28.88 4.92 4.59
C ALA A 434 28.30 3.65 3.95
N ASP A 435 27.07 3.73 3.43
CA ASP A 435 26.36 2.59 2.83
C ASP A 435 26.99 2.17 1.49
N ASP A 436 27.43 3.13 0.67
CA ASP A 436 28.09 2.89 -0.62
C ASP A 436 29.45 2.16 -0.44
N ARG A 437 30.12 2.26 0.73
CA ARG A 437 31.38 1.54 1.00
C ARG A 437 31.21 0.03 1.19
N ALA A 438 30.02 -0.42 1.60
CA ALA A 438 29.75 -1.82 1.92
C ALA A 438 28.74 -2.48 0.95
N THR A 439 28.35 -1.76 -0.10
CA THR A 439 27.32 -2.18 -1.06
C THR A 439 27.94 -2.28 -2.44
N VAL A 440 27.96 -3.50 -2.98
CA VAL A 440 28.49 -3.80 -4.33
C VAL A 440 27.55 -3.25 -5.39
N LEU A 441 26.24 -3.43 -5.16
CA LEU A 441 25.19 -3.00 -6.08
C LEU A 441 23.98 -2.54 -5.27
N ARG A 442 23.40 -1.41 -5.66
CA ARG A 442 22.11 -0.95 -5.16
C ARG A 442 21.24 -0.52 -6.33
N GLU A 443 20.04 -1.08 -6.40
CA GLU A 443 19.07 -0.76 -7.43
C GLU A 443 17.67 -0.70 -6.83
N ARG A 444 16.79 0.05 -7.47
CA ARG A 444 15.39 0.20 -7.06
C ARG A 444 14.47 0.01 -8.26
N ASN A 445 13.34 -0.62 -8.01
CA ASN A 445 12.19 -0.59 -8.91
C ASN A 445 10.88 -0.66 -8.10
N PHE A 446 9.75 -0.93 -8.77
CA PHE A 446 8.44 -1.01 -8.13
C PHE A 446 8.35 -2.07 -7.03
N TYR A 447 9.18 -3.12 -7.05
CA TYR A 447 9.16 -4.20 -6.05
C TYR A 447 9.98 -3.86 -4.79
N GLY A 448 10.74 -2.76 -4.80
CA GLY A 448 11.53 -2.30 -3.67
C GLY A 448 12.98 -2.00 -4.04
N VAL A 449 13.82 -1.84 -3.02
CA VAL A 449 15.26 -1.60 -3.16
C VAL A 449 16.00 -2.91 -2.96
N LEU A 450 16.76 -3.33 -3.97
CA LEU A 450 17.65 -4.48 -3.93
C LEU A 450 19.07 -4.02 -3.63
N ARG A 451 19.71 -4.66 -2.65
CA ARG A 451 21.11 -4.40 -2.25
C ARG A 451 21.90 -5.68 -2.29
N VAL A 452 23.07 -5.64 -2.92
CA VAL A 452 24.08 -6.69 -2.85
C VAL A 452 25.19 -6.20 -1.94
N ARG A 453 25.44 -6.92 -0.85
CA ARG A 453 26.50 -6.60 0.11
C ARG A 453 27.45 -7.76 0.25
N GLU A 454 28.72 -7.43 0.45
CA GLU A 454 29.75 -8.39 0.83
C GLU A 454 30.03 -8.29 2.32
N PHE A 455 30.12 -9.46 2.94
CA PHE A 455 30.48 -9.61 4.33
C PHE A 455 31.85 -10.30 4.38
N ALA A 456 32.81 -9.63 5.03
CA ALA A 456 34.10 -10.24 5.30
C ALA A 456 33.93 -11.43 6.26
N SER A 457 34.81 -12.42 6.15
CA SER A 457 34.86 -13.56 7.07
C SER A 457 34.91 -13.05 8.51
N GLY A 458 34.00 -13.52 9.36
CA GLY A 458 34.11 -13.32 10.80
C GLY A 458 35.39 -13.97 11.34
N ALA A 459 35.72 -13.71 12.61
CA ALA A 459 36.92 -14.20 13.29
C ALA A 459 37.09 -15.73 13.38
N SER A 460 36.14 -16.51 12.84
CA SER A 460 36.28 -17.94 12.54
C SER A 460 36.63 -18.09 11.05
N ASP A 461 37.92 -18.30 10.78
CA ASP A 461 38.58 -18.26 9.45
C ASP A 461 38.04 -19.24 8.38
N ASP A 462 37.09 -20.13 8.69
CA ASP A 462 36.69 -21.20 7.76
C ASP A 462 35.57 -20.82 6.77
N ALA A 463 34.67 -19.88 7.07
CA ALA A 463 33.51 -19.62 6.19
C ALA A 463 33.84 -18.79 4.92
N GLY A 464 34.94 -18.04 4.93
CA GLY A 464 35.33 -17.14 3.84
C GLY A 464 34.37 -15.93 3.70
N ALA A 465 34.70 -15.04 2.76
CA ALA A 465 33.82 -13.91 2.44
C ALA A 465 32.49 -14.41 1.84
N SER A 466 31.37 -13.77 2.19
CA SER A 466 30.06 -14.07 1.62
C SER A 466 29.46 -12.85 0.92
N ARG A 467 28.61 -13.11 -0.07
CA ARG A 467 27.83 -12.08 -0.75
C ARG A 467 26.35 -12.37 -0.53
N ARG A 468 25.56 -11.34 -0.26
CA ARG A 468 24.16 -11.47 0.11
C ARG A 468 23.28 -10.51 -0.68
N LEU A 469 22.14 -11.00 -1.17
CA LEU A 469 21.09 -10.17 -1.74
C LEU A 469 20.06 -9.83 -0.66
N MET A 470 19.76 -8.55 -0.54
CA MET A 470 18.86 -8.02 0.49
C MET A 470 17.79 -7.11 -0.11
N ASN A 471 16.58 -7.17 0.46
CA ASN A 471 15.51 -6.19 0.28
C ASN A 471 15.02 -5.76 1.67
N GLY A 472 15.21 -4.48 2.01
CA GLY A 472 15.01 -4.01 3.39
C GLY A 472 15.86 -4.80 4.39
N VAL A 473 15.21 -5.43 5.37
CA VAL A 473 15.84 -6.31 6.40
C VAL A 473 15.92 -7.78 5.99
N ILE A 474 15.42 -8.13 4.81
CA ILE A 474 15.20 -9.51 4.39
C ILE A 474 16.32 -9.96 3.48
N THR A 475 16.75 -11.21 3.68
CA THR A 475 17.77 -11.86 2.86
C THR A 475 17.10 -12.76 1.82
N HIS A 476 17.37 -12.52 0.54
CA HIS A 476 16.88 -13.31 -0.60
C HIS A 476 17.88 -14.39 -1.05
N GLY A 477 18.92 -14.60 -0.24
CA GLY A 477 19.94 -15.60 -0.46
C GLY A 477 21.34 -15.05 -0.21
N GLU A 478 22.25 -15.97 0.04
CA GLU A 478 23.65 -15.70 0.38
C GLU A 478 24.54 -16.70 -0.34
N GLN A 479 25.74 -16.30 -0.72
CA GLN A 479 26.69 -17.19 -1.38
C GLN A 479 28.07 -16.99 -0.78
N MET A 480 28.70 -18.10 -0.38
CA MET A 480 30.11 -18.11 -0.03
C MET A 480 30.95 -17.89 -1.29
N LEU A 481 31.95 -17.02 -1.22
CA LEU A 481 32.79 -16.66 -2.37
C LEU A 481 33.98 -17.60 -2.56
N ALA A 482 34.32 -18.40 -1.54
CA ALA A 482 35.39 -19.38 -1.60
C ALA A 482 35.12 -20.43 -2.69
N PRO A 483 36.06 -20.72 -3.62
CA PRO A 483 35.82 -21.58 -4.78
C PRO A 483 35.24 -22.96 -4.45
N GLU A 484 35.70 -23.56 -3.36
CA GLU A 484 35.28 -24.87 -2.87
C GLU A 484 33.91 -24.86 -2.18
N LYS A 485 33.44 -23.70 -1.69
CA LYS A 485 32.15 -23.55 -1.00
C LYS A 485 31.07 -22.84 -1.83
N ARG A 486 31.40 -22.29 -3.00
CA ARG A 486 30.47 -21.48 -3.82
C ARG A 486 29.24 -22.23 -4.34
N ARG A 487 29.26 -23.57 -4.31
CA ARG A 487 28.14 -24.45 -4.68
C ARG A 487 27.36 -24.99 -3.49
N VAL A 488 27.75 -24.67 -2.25
CA VAL A 488 27.04 -25.12 -1.04
C VAL A 488 25.73 -24.34 -0.95
N PRO A 489 24.56 -25.00 -0.86
CA PRO A 489 23.30 -24.34 -0.60
C PRO A 489 23.34 -23.70 0.80
N THR A 490 23.07 -22.40 0.89
CA THR A 490 23.11 -21.63 2.14
C THR A 490 21.70 -21.17 2.56
N ALA A 491 21.63 -20.32 3.60
CA ALA A 491 20.42 -19.71 4.10
C ALA A 491 19.35 -20.78 4.43
N TYR A 492 18.09 -20.55 4.06
CA TYR A 492 16.99 -21.47 4.33
C TYR A 492 16.82 -22.57 3.25
N TYR A 493 17.85 -22.79 2.42
CA TYR A 493 17.85 -23.78 1.33
C TYR A 493 18.79 -24.98 1.57
N GLY A 494 19.30 -25.11 2.80
CA GLY A 494 20.24 -26.15 3.19
C GLY A 494 19.74 -27.59 2.99
N PRO A 495 20.61 -28.62 2.98
CA PRO A 495 20.23 -30.00 2.65
C PRO A 495 19.16 -30.60 3.56
N LEU A 496 19.14 -30.19 4.83
CA LEU A 496 18.16 -30.64 5.84
C LEU A 496 16.93 -29.72 5.95
N SER A 497 16.90 -28.61 5.20
CA SER A 497 15.68 -27.80 5.06
C SER A 497 14.58 -28.62 4.36
N GLY A 498 13.32 -28.22 4.54
CA GLY A 498 12.21 -28.95 3.91
C GLY A 498 12.31 -29.02 2.38
N VAL A 499 12.83 -27.97 1.72
CA VAL A 499 13.10 -28.00 0.28
C VAL A 499 14.30 -28.89 -0.07
N GLY A 500 15.37 -28.88 0.73
CA GLY A 500 16.51 -29.78 0.55
C GLY A 500 16.09 -31.25 0.63
N VAL A 501 15.24 -31.58 1.62
CA VAL A 501 14.65 -32.92 1.79
C VAL A 501 13.75 -33.29 0.60
N ALA A 502 12.84 -32.40 0.20
CA ALA A 502 11.96 -32.62 -0.95
C ALA A 502 12.75 -32.89 -2.25
N LEU A 503 13.89 -32.21 -2.43
CA LEU A 503 14.73 -32.40 -3.59
C LEU A 503 15.54 -33.70 -3.52
N THR A 504 16.01 -34.14 -2.35
CA THR A 504 17.04 -35.18 -2.24
C THR A 504 16.56 -36.58 -1.87
N VAL A 505 15.53 -36.74 -1.03
CA VAL A 505 15.17 -38.03 -0.41
C VAL A 505 14.62 -39.05 -1.40
N ARG A 506 13.79 -38.63 -2.36
CA ARG A 506 13.25 -39.49 -3.42
C ARG A 506 13.58 -38.96 -4.80
N ARG A 507 14.84 -38.63 -5.01
CA ARG A 507 15.27 -37.98 -6.23
C ARG A 507 15.29 -38.98 -7.41
N PRO A 508 14.46 -38.77 -8.46
CA PRO A 508 14.45 -39.65 -9.63
C PRO A 508 15.76 -39.55 -10.42
N ALA A 509 15.89 -40.41 -11.44
CA ALA A 509 17.03 -40.37 -12.37
C ALA A 509 17.16 -39.00 -13.05
N MET A 510 16.05 -38.46 -13.55
CA MET A 510 15.90 -37.11 -14.10
C MET A 510 14.81 -36.38 -13.32
N GLN A 511 15.18 -35.30 -12.63
CA GLN A 511 14.26 -34.49 -11.84
C GLN A 511 13.88 -33.21 -12.60
N HIS A 512 12.59 -32.92 -12.64
CA HIS A 512 12.06 -31.66 -13.16
C HIS A 512 11.54 -30.81 -11.99
N VAL A 513 12.24 -29.70 -11.72
CA VAL A 513 11.98 -28.83 -10.59
C VAL A 513 11.41 -27.50 -11.08
N GLY A 514 10.24 -27.13 -10.56
CA GLY A 514 9.68 -25.78 -10.68
C GLY A 514 9.99 -24.98 -9.43
N VAL A 515 10.34 -23.71 -9.57
CA VAL A 515 10.56 -22.81 -8.43
C VAL A 515 9.84 -21.49 -8.69
N ILE A 516 8.94 -21.12 -7.80
CA ILE A 516 8.31 -19.79 -7.80
C ILE A 516 9.16 -18.88 -6.91
N GLY A 517 9.79 -17.88 -7.52
CA GLY A 517 10.86 -17.06 -6.93
C GLY A 517 12.25 -17.55 -7.34
N LEU A 518 13.19 -16.62 -7.55
CA LEU A 518 14.57 -16.95 -7.90
C LEU A 518 15.57 -16.68 -6.77
N GLY A 519 15.41 -15.56 -6.07
CA GLY A 519 16.42 -15.07 -5.12
C GLY A 519 17.78 -14.90 -5.79
N VAL A 520 18.83 -15.48 -5.18
CA VAL A 520 20.18 -15.55 -5.79
C VAL A 520 20.42 -16.82 -6.62
N GLY A 521 19.39 -17.65 -6.81
CA GLY A 521 19.48 -18.91 -7.55
C GLY A 521 19.97 -20.11 -6.73
N THR A 522 19.98 -20.04 -5.39
CA THR A 522 20.56 -21.09 -4.51
C THR A 522 20.07 -22.49 -4.82
N LEU A 523 18.79 -22.68 -5.15
CA LEU A 523 18.25 -24.01 -5.45
C LEU A 523 18.84 -24.66 -6.71
N ALA A 524 19.44 -23.87 -7.61
CA ALA A 524 20.17 -24.41 -8.77
C ALA A 524 21.43 -25.18 -8.35
N ALA A 525 21.95 -24.97 -7.14
CA ALA A 525 23.08 -25.73 -6.60
C ALA A 525 22.82 -27.24 -6.54
N TYR A 526 21.56 -27.65 -6.36
CA TYR A 526 21.19 -29.06 -6.31
C TYR A 526 21.23 -29.74 -7.68
N GLY A 527 21.19 -29.00 -8.79
CA GLY A 527 20.99 -29.52 -10.14
C GLY A 527 22.10 -30.46 -10.66
N ARG A 528 21.71 -31.58 -11.27
CA ARG A 528 22.60 -32.50 -12.00
C ARG A 528 22.44 -32.32 -13.51
N SER A 529 23.36 -32.87 -14.30
CA SER A 529 23.40 -32.75 -15.76
C SER A 529 22.12 -33.16 -16.49
N GLN A 530 21.36 -34.11 -15.94
CA GLN A 530 20.11 -34.58 -16.52
C GLN A 530 18.86 -33.82 -16.04
N ASP A 531 18.98 -33.00 -15.01
CA ASP A 531 17.82 -32.33 -14.41
C ASP A 531 17.42 -31.06 -15.16
N ARG A 532 16.16 -30.66 -14.96
CA ARG A 532 15.60 -29.43 -15.51
C ARG A 532 15.07 -28.58 -14.37
N TYR A 533 15.47 -27.31 -14.33
CA TYR A 533 15.00 -26.34 -13.34
C TYR A 533 14.35 -25.17 -14.06
N ARG A 534 13.10 -24.88 -13.69
CA ARG A 534 12.31 -23.78 -14.25
C ARG A 534 11.95 -22.81 -13.13
N PHE A 535 12.58 -21.64 -13.14
CA PHE A 535 12.33 -20.56 -12.18
C PHE A 535 11.29 -19.59 -12.76
N TYR A 536 10.30 -19.21 -11.96
CA TYR A 536 9.36 -18.15 -12.27
C TYR A 536 9.69 -16.92 -11.43
N GLU A 537 10.13 -15.84 -12.06
CA GLU A 537 10.58 -14.62 -11.37
C GLU A 537 9.86 -13.39 -11.90
N ILE A 538 9.20 -12.65 -10.99
CA ILE A 538 8.38 -11.50 -11.32
C ILE A 538 9.21 -10.21 -11.44
N ASN A 539 10.35 -10.14 -10.75
CA ASN A 539 11.23 -8.99 -10.72
C ASN A 539 12.44 -9.18 -11.66
N PRO A 540 12.49 -8.47 -12.80
CA PRO A 540 13.59 -8.61 -13.76
C PRO A 540 14.96 -8.23 -13.19
N GLN A 541 15.01 -7.34 -12.18
CA GLN A 541 16.28 -6.99 -11.52
C GLN A 541 16.84 -8.18 -10.71
N VAL A 542 16.00 -9.01 -10.08
CA VAL A 542 16.45 -10.21 -9.37
C VAL A 542 17.11 -11.19 -10.34
N THR A 543 16.51 -11.39 -11.53
CA THR A 543 17.07 -12.25 -12.57
C THR A 543 18.45 -11.78 -13.02
N ARG A 544 18.61 -10.46 -13.26
CA ARG A 544 19.90 -9.90 -13.65
C ARG A 544 20.94 -10.02 -12.54
N ILE A 545 20.57 -9.64 -11.31
CA ILE A 545 21.46 -9.73 -10.15
C ILE A 545 21.91 -11.17 -9.89
N ALA A 546 21.01 -12.15 -9.96
CA ALA A 546 21.34 -13.56 -9.78
C ALA A 546 22.35 -14.09 -10.81
N ARG A 547 22.35 -13.53 -12.04
CA ARG A 547 23.29 -13.91 -13.11
C ARG A 547 24.63 -13.17 -13.02
N GLU A 548 24.60 -11.90 -12.64
CA GLU A 548 25.78 -11.02 -12.67
C GLU A 548 26.57 -11.06 -11.35
N GLN A 549 25.88 -11.24 -10.22
CA GLN A 549 26.46 -11.09 -8.87
C GLN A 549 26.61 -12.41 -8.13
N PHE A 550 26.05 -13.52 -8.63
CA PHE A 550 26.09 -14.83 -8.00
C PHE A 550 26.41 -15.91 -9.03
N SER A 551 27.02 -17.03 -8.58
CA SER A 551 27.44 -18.11 -9.49
C SER A 551 26.55 -19.34 -9.48
N TYR A 552 25.54 -19.44 -8.60
CA TYR A 552 24.69 -20.65 -8.50
C TYR A 552 24.07 -21.09 -9.82
N LEU A 553 23.58 -20.12 -10.63
CA LEU A 553 22.98 -20.43 -11.92
C LEU A 553 24.01 -20.89 -12.95
N ALA A 554 25.19 -20.27 -12.96
CA ALA A 554 26.27 -20.59 -13.90
C ALA A 554 27.00 -21.89 -13.55
N ASP A 555 27.13 -22.20 -12.25
CA ASP A 555 27.78 -23.40 -11.73
C ASP A 555 26.85 -24.62 -11.66
N SER A 556 25.55 -24.45 -11.95
CA SER A 556 24.62 -25.57 -11.99
C SER A 556 24.90 -26.48 -13.17
N ALA A 557 24.84 -27.79 -12.96
CA ALA A 557 24.94 -28.76 -14.06
C ALA A 557 23.59 -28.94 -14.79
N ALA A 558 22.48 -28.51 -14.19
CA ALA A 558 21.14 -28.71 -14.74
C ALA A 558 20.82 -27.76 -15.89
N GLN A 559 19.81 -28.13 -16.69
CA GLN A 559 19.22 -27.21 -17.64
C GLN A 559 18.36 -26.18 -16.89
N ILE A 560 18.82 -24.93 -16.86
CA ILE A 560 18.13 -23.83 -16.19
C ILE A 560 17.30 -23.01 -17.19
N GLU A 561 16.03 -22.80 -16.87
CA GLU A 561 15.14 -21.87 -17.57
C GLU A 561 14.57 -20.87 -16.56
N ILE A 562 14.56 -19.58 -16.93
CA ILE A 562 13.97 -18.51 -16.12
C ILE A 562 12.85 -17.88 -16.93
N VAL A 563 11.64 -17.97 -16.38
CA VAL A 563 10.40 -17.48 -17.00
C VAL A 563 9.99 -16.18 -16.28
N PRO A 564 9.97 -15.04 -16.98
CA PRO A 564 9.59 -13.78 -16.37
C PRO A 564 8.07 -13.71 -16.13
N GLY A 565 7.65 -13.20 -14.97
CA GLY A 565 6.25 -12.87 -14.68
C GLY A 565 5.72 -13.46 -13.38
N ASP A 566 4.44 -13.19 -13.10
CA ASP A 566 3.74 -13.79 -11.95
C ASP A 566 3.53 -15.30 -12.24
N ALA A 567 4.12 -16.14 -11.39
CA ALA A 567 4.16 -17.58 -11.61
C ALA A 567 2.77 -18.22 -11.74
N ARG A 568 1.79 -17.76 -10.94
CA ARG A 568 0.43 -18.32 -10.99
C ARG A 568 -0.23 -18.02 -12.33
N LEU A 569 -0.06 -16.80 -12.84
CA LEU A 569 -0.61 -16.42 -14.14
C LEU A 569 0.05 -17.19 -15.29
N VAL A 570 1.38 -17.26 -15.27
CA VAL A 570 2.14 -17.98 -16.31
C VAL A 570 1.75 -19.46 -16.33
N MET A 571 1.69 -20.10 -15.15
CA MET A 571 1.25 -21.50 -15.05
C MET A 571 -0.19 -21.69 -15.55
N GLN A 572 -1.11 -20.79 -15.20
CA GLN A 572 -2.48 -20.85 -15.74
C GLN A 572 -2.48 -20.77 -17.27
N GLN A 573 -1.73 -19.83 -17.86
CA GLN A 573 -1.61 -19.68 -19.31
C GLN A 573 -1.00 -20.91 -19.98
N GLU A 574 -0.02 -21.54 -19.32
CA GLU A 574 0.57 -22.80 -19.77
C GLU A 574 -0.48 -23.93 -19.78
N LEU A 575 -1.28 -24.07 -18.73
CA LEU A 575 -2.38 -25.05 -18.68
C LEU A 575 -3.46 -24.77 -19.73
N ASP A 576 -3.84 -23.52 -19.92
CA ASP A 576 -4.85 -23.11 -20.92
C ASP A 576 -4.38 -23.42 -22.34
N ALA A 577 -3.07 -23.36 -22.57
CA ALA A 577 -2.44 -23.76 -23.82
C ALA A 577 -2.07 -25.25 -23.88
N GLY A 578 -2.53 -26.07 -22.93
CA GLY A 578 -2.30 -27.52 -22.89
C GLY A 578 -0.87 -27.95 -22.54
N ARG A 579 -0.05 -27.05 -22.00
CA ARG A 579 1.37 -27.27 -21.66
C ARG A 579 1.57 -27.47 -20.16
N SER A 580 1.19 -28.63 -19.62
CA SER A 580 1.62 -29.01 -18.26
C SER A 580 3.14 -29.24 -18.25
N GLN A 581 3.81 -28.77 -17.19
CA GLN A 581 5.26 -28.89 -17.05
C GLN A 581 5.69 -30.25 -16.48
N GLY A 582 4.83 -30.92 -15.71
CA GLY A 582 5.15 -32.20 -15.09
C GLY A 582 6.34 -32.10 -14.12
N PHE A 583 6.21 -31.31 -13.06
CA PHE A 583 7.22 -31.19 -12.01
C PHE A 583 7.20 -32.39 -11.07
N ASP A 584 8.39 -32.86 -10.69
CA ASP A 584 8.59 -33.78 -9.56
C ASP A 584 8.51 -32.99 -8.24
N VAL A 585 9.09 -31.79 -8.22
CA VAL A 585 9.03 -30.87 -7.08
C VAL A 585 8.72 -29.46 -7.58
N LEU A 586 7.70 -28.82 -7.00
CA LEU A 586 7.38 -27.42 -7.22
C LEU A 586 7.57 -26.65 -5.91
N VAL A 587 8.52 -25.73 -5.87
CA VAL A 587 8.84 -24.92 -4.69
C VAL A 587 8.11 -23.58 -4.76
N ILE A 588 7.47 -23.18 -3.66
CA ILE A 588 6.75 -21.90 -3.53
C ILE A 588 7.52 -21.00 -2.56
N ASP A 589 8.31 -20.08 -3.11
CA ASP A 589 9.21 -19.18 -2.38
C ASP A 589 9.17 -17.74 -2.96
N ALA A 590 7.97 -17.21 -3.16
CA ALA A 590 7.73 -15.88 -3.74
C ALA A 590 7.66 -14.75 -2.70
N PHE A 591 8.26 -14.93 -1.52
CA PHE A 591 8.14 -13.99 -0.42
C PHE A 591 9.01 -12.75 -0.65
N THR A 592 8.39 -11.57 -0.66
CA THR A 592 9.12 -10.29 -0.55
C THR A 592 9.16 -9.90 0.92
N GLY A 593 10.04 -10.54 1.69
CA GLY A 593 10.06 -10.39 3.14
C GLY A 593 9.01 -11.19 3.87
N ASP A 594 8.45 -10.64 4.95
CA ASP A 594 7.34 -11.27 5.66
C ASP A 594 5.98 -11.00 4.96
N SER A 595 5.98 -10.32 3.81
CA SER A 595 4.80 -10.08 2.97
C SER A 595 4.49 -11.29 2.09
N ILE A 596 3.30 -11.85 2.32
CA ILE A 596 2.88 -13.13 1.74
C ILE A 596 1.91 -12.85 0.59
N PRO A 597 2.22 -13.26 -0.64
CA PRO A 597 1.29 -13.11 -1.76
C PRO A 597 0.12 -14.08 -1.57
N VAL A 598 -0.97 -13.57 -0.97
CA VAL A 598 -2.17 -14.37 -0.65
C VAL A 598 -2.69 -15.13 -1.87
N HIS A 599 -2.62 -14.52 -3.06
CA HIS A 599 -3.09 -15.14 -4.30
C HIS A 599 -2.26 -16.36 -4.73
N LEU A 600 -1.10 -16.63 -4.14
CA LEU A 600 -0.31 -17.85 -4.35
C LEU A 600 -0.65 -18.97 -3.34
N MET A 601 -1.47 -18.66 -2.33
CA MET A 601 -1.85 -19.55 -1.23
C MET A 601 -3.38 -19.65 -1.11
N THR A 602 -4.06 -19.92 -2.23
CA THR A 602 -5.50 -20.17 -2.29
C THR A 602 -5.80 -21.57 -2.80
N ARG A 603 -7.04 -22.03 -2.60
CA ARG A 603 -7.55 -23.27 -3.22
C ARG A 603 -7.30 -23.30 -4.73
N GLU A 604 -7.59 -22.19 -5.41
CA GLU A 604 -7.42 -22.05 -6.85
C GLU A 604 -5.94 -22.13 -7.26
N ALA A 605 -5.04 -21.54 -6.48
CA ALA A 605 -3.60 -21.63 -6.73
C ALA A 605 -3.09 -23.07 -6.56
N LEU A 606 -3.46 -23.77 -5.48
CA LEU A 606 -3.07 -25.16 -5.26
C LEU A 606 -3.58 -26.09 -6.37
N ALA A 607 -4.79 -25.84 -6.89
CA ALA A 607 -5.33 -26.60 -8.01
C ALA A 607 -4.51 -26.41 -9.31
N ILE A 608 -4.01 -25.20 -9.57
CA ILE A 608 -3.09 -24.94 -10.69
C ILE A 608 -1.79 -25.72 -10.49
N TYR A 609 -1.20 -25.64 -9.29
CA TYR A 609 0.06 -26.31 -8.96
C TYR A 609 -0.06 -27.82 -9.17
N ALA A 610 -1.12 -28.43 -8.65
CA ALA A 610 -1.36 -29.87 -8.78
C ALA A 610 -1.42 -30.35 -10.24
N ARG A 611 -2.01 -29.56 -11.14
CA ARG A 611 -2.07 -29.87 -12.58
C ARG A 611 -0.73 -29.79 -13.30
N HIS A 612 0.25 -29.11 -12.70
CA HIS A 612 1.63 -29.07 -13.18
C HIS A 612 2.50 -30.20 -12.61
N LEU A 613 2.02 -31.00 -11.66
CA LEU A 613 2.81 -32.08 -11.06
C LEU A 613 2.71 -33.39 -11.85
N LYS A 614 3.75 -34.22 -11.75
CA LYS A 614 3.69 -35.64 -12.07
C LYS A 614 2.94 -36.42 -10.96
N PRO A 615 2.49 -37.65 -11.23
CA PRO A 615 2.04 -38.55 -10.16
C PRO A 615 3.10 -38.69 -9.07
N GLY A 616 2.72 -38.49 -7.80
CA GLY A 616 3.64 -38.49 -6.66
C GLY A 616 4.50 -37.23 -6.51
N GLY A 617 4.30 -36.20 -7.35
CA GLY A 617 5.00 -34.93 -7.23
C GLY A 617 4.64 -34.18 -5.94
N ILE A 618 5.52 -33.26 -5.54
CA ILE A 618 5.42 -32.52 -4.26
C ILE A 618 5.41 -31.02 -4.52
N VAL A 619 4.53 -30.29 -3.85
CA VAL A 619 4.62 -28.83 -3.69
C VAL A 619 5.26 -28.53 -2.34
N ALA A 620 6.39 -27.81 -2.34
CA ALA A 620 7.08 -27.39 -1.14
C ALA A 620 6.78 -25.91 -0.86
N PHE A 621 5.91 -25.63 0.12
CA PHE A 621 5.62 -24.27 0.56
C PHE A 621 6.64 -23.82 1.60
N HIS A 622 7.40 -22.78 1.31
CA HIS A 622 8.15 -22.07 2.35
C HIS A 622 7.14 -21.30 3.22
N VAL A 623 7.13 -21.57 4.53
CA VAL A 623 6.14 -20.99 5.47
C VAL A 623 6.79 -20.31 6.68
N SER A 624 8.10 -20.06 6.62
CA SER A 624 8.81 -19.31 7.65
C SER A 624 8.33 -17.86 7.68
N ASN A 625 7.47 -17.56 8.65
CA ASN A 625 6.97 -16.21 8.88
C ASN A 625 6.89 -15.91 10.37
N ARG A 626 7.38 -14.73 10.76
CA ARG A 626 7.39 -14.31 12.16
C ARG A 626 6.02 -13.83 12.67
N HIS A 627 5.14 -13.39 11.78
CA HIS A 627 3.87 -12.73 12.10
C HIS A 627 2.63 -13.57 11.76
N LEU A 628 2.74 -14.48 10.79
CA LEU A 628 1.63 -15.28 10.27
C LEU A 628 1.84 -16.79 10.52
N ASP A 629 0.77 -17.48 10.91
CA ASP A 629 0.71 -18.94 11.00
C ASP A 629 0.32 -19.54 9.65
N LEU A 630 1.31 -19.60 8.76
CA LEU A 630 1.12 -20.15 7.42
C LEU A 630 1.01 -21.69 7.38
N VAL A 631 1.51 -22.38 8.40
CA VAL A 631 1.41 -23.85 8.49
C VAL A 631 -0.06 -24.26 8.48
N SER A 632 -0.89 -23.58 9.28
CA SER A 632 -2.34 -23.79 9.33
C SER A 632 -3.05 -23.51 8.01
N VAL A 633 -2.62 -22.46 7.30
CA VAL A 633 -3.19 -22.09 6.00
C VAL A 633 -2.93 -23.20 4.98
N VAL A 634 -1.67 -23.64 4.83
CA VAL A 634 -1.31 -24.69 3.87
C VAL A 634 -1.94 -26.03 4.24
N ARG A 635 -1.98 -26.38 5.53
CA ARG A 635 -2.66 -27.59 6.01
C ARG A 635 -4.13 -27.63 5.57
N ARG A 636 -4.88 -26.54 5.77
CA ARG A 636 -6.30 -26.47 5.38
C ARG A 636 -6.49 -26.57 3.86
N LEU A 637 -5.59 -25.99 3.08
CA LEU A 637 -5.61 -26.12 1.62
C LEU A 637 -5.40 -27.59 1.20
N ALA A 638 -4.47 -28.29 1.84
CA ALA A 638 -4.24 -29.70 1.58
C ALA A 638 -5.44 -30.56 2.00
N ASP A 639 -5.99 -30.34 3.21
CA ASP A 639 -7.14 -31.06 3.73
C ASP A 639 -8.39 -30.88 2.82
N ASP A 640 -8.65 -29.65 2.35
CA ASP A 640 -9.76 -29.33 1.44
C ASP A 640 -9.60 -29.99 0.06
N ALA A 641 -8.37 -30.12 -0.43
CA ALA A 641 -8.06 -30.82 -1.67
C ALA A 641 -8.00 -32.35 -1.51
N GLY A 642 -8.02 -32.87 -0.28
CA GLY A 642 -7.79 -34.28 0.03
C GLY A 642 -6.34 -34.73 -0.18
N PHE A 643 -5.38 -33.82 -0.09
CA PHE A 643 -3.96 -34.05 -0.36
C PHE A 643 -3.20 -34.47 0.91
N GLY A 644 -2.09 -35.19 0.74
CA GLY A 644 -1.18 -35.52 1.84
C GLY A 644 -0.28 -34.32 2.16
N ALA A 645 -0.08 -34.00 3.45
CA ALA A 645 0.78 -32.89 3.87
C ALA A 645 1.67 -33.26 5.06
N LEU A 646 2.93 -32.78 5.02
CA LEU A 646 3.93 -32.95 6.09
C LEU A 646 4.65 -31.63 6.33
N ARG A 647 4.88 -31.29 7.60
CA ARG A 647 5.68 -30.12 8.00
C ARG A 647 7.12 -30.55 8.26
N LEU A 648 8.08 -29.78 7.77
CA LEU A 648 9.49 -29.93 8.09
C LEU A 648 10.04 -28.60 8.60
N ARG A 649 10.48 -28.59 9.85
CA ARG A 649 11.14 -27.45 10.49
C ARG A 649 12.59 -27.80 10.71
N TYR A 650 13.48 -26.95 10.24
CA TYR A 650 14.92 -27.10 10.40
C TYR A 650 15.49 -25.90 11.14
N GLU A 651 16.24 -26.18 12.20
CA GLU A 651 17.03 -25.20 12.92
C GLU A 651 18.50 -25.63 12.83
N PRO A 652 19.32 -24.91 12.05
CA PRO A 652 20.73 -25.24 11.94
C PRO A 652 21.42 -25.00 13.27
N GLY A 653 22.32 -25.91 13.65
CA GLY A 653 23.27 -25.65 14.72
C GLY A 653 24.32 -24.61 14.32
N ASN A 654 25.29 -24.33 15.20
CA ASN A 654 26.47 -23.55 14.81
C ASN A 654 27.23 -24.32 13.72
N SER A 655 27.10 -23.87 12.47
CA SER A 655 27.67 -24.50 11.28
C SER A 655 28.27 -23.46 10.36
N ASP A 656 29.34 -23.82 9.66
CA ASP A 656 30.07 -22.94 8.74
C ASP A 656 29.38 -22.80 7.37
N THR A 657 28.16 -23.29 7.22
CA THR A 657 27.40 -23.38 5.96
C THR A 657 26.48 -22.18 5.70
N LEU A 658 26.48 -21.18 6.60
CA LEU A 658 25.61 -20.00 6.54
C LEU A 658 24.10 -20.36 6.45
N GLU A 659 23.70 -21.49 7.03
CA GLU A 659 22.30 -21.92 7.06
C GLU A 659 21.46 -21.05 8.00
N HIS A 660 20.18 -20.91 7.68
CA HIS A 660 19.20 -20.19 8.49
C HIS A 660 18.02 -21.09 8.86
N PRO A 661 17.35 -20.85 10.00
CA PRO A 661 16.13 -21.56 10.36
C PRO A 661 15.10 -21.50 9.23
N SER A 662 14.43 -22.61 8.99
CA SER A 662 13.42 -22.73 7.95
C SER A 662 12.26 -23.63 8.37
N ASP A 663 11.09 -23.39 7.79
CA ASP A 663 9.85 -24.09 8.07
C ASP A 663 9.11 -24.25 6.75
N TYR A 664 8.84 -25.48 6.36
CA TYR A 664 8.20 -25.84 5.11
C TYR A 664 7.02 -26.77 5.36
N VAL A 665 6.01 -26.65 4.51
CA VAL A 665 4.94 -27.66 4.39
C VAL A 665 5.03 -28.27 3.00
N LEU A 666 5.32 -29.57 2.96
CA LEU A 666 5.31 -30.38 1.75
C LEU A 666 3.91 -30.93 1.55
N VAL A 667 3.35 -30.72 0.36
CA VAL A 667 2.00 -31.16 -0.01
C VAL A 667 2.08 -32.01 -1.28
N SER A 668 1.42 -33.15 -1.30
CA SER A 668 1.32 -34.01 -2.50
C SER A 668 -0.14 -34.34 -2.81
N PRO A 669 -0.55 -34.38 -4.09
CA PRO A 669 -1.86 -34.88 -4.49
C PRO A 669 -2.14 -36.31 -4.03
N ASP A 670 -1.10 -37.10 -3.71
CA ASP A 670 -1.25 -38.43 -3.13
C ASP A 670 -1.49 -38.35 -1.61
N PRO A 671 -2.67 -38.75 -1.09
CA PRO A 671 -2.95 -38.76 0.33
C PRO A 671 -2.02 -39.70 1.13
N ALA A 672 -1.46 -40.73 0.49
CA ALA A 672 -0.55 -41.67 1.13
C ALA A 672 0.80 -41.02 1.50
N PHE A 673 1.15 -39.89 0.86
CA PHE A 673 2.37 -39.12 1.16
C PHE A 673 2.49 -38.73 2.63
N ALA A 674 1.37 -38.46 3.31
CA ALA A 674 1.37 -38.11 4.73
C ALA A 674 1.84 -39.25 5.66
N ARG A 675 1.91 -40.49 5.16
CA ARG A 675 2.39 -41.68 5.88
C ARG A 675 3.70 -42.21 5.32
N ASP A 676 4.35 -41.46 4.45
CA ASP A 676 5.56 -41.89 3.79
C ASP A 676 6.72 -42.01 4.80
N PRO A 677 7.33 -43.19 4.99
CA PRO A 677 8.34 -43.40 6.03
C PRO A 677 9.59 -42.52 5.83
N ASP A 678 9.98 -42.25 4.58
CA ASP A 678 11.20 -41.48 4.30
C ASP A 678 11.04 -40.01 4.68
N PHE A 679 9.84 -39.46 4.51
CA PHE A 679 9.53 -38.07 4.85
C PHE A 679 9.06 -37.92 6.30
N THR A 680 8.25 -38.86 6.81
CA THR A 680 7.72 -38.80 8.18
C THR A 680 8.80 -38.91 9.25
N LEU A 681 9.92 -39.59 8.98
CA LEU A 681 11.08 -39.62 9.88
C LEU A 681 11.70 -38.23 10.11
N LEU A 682 11.61 -37.34 9.10
CA LEU A 682 12.13 -35.98 9.13
C LEU A 682 11.04 -34.94 9.43
N ALA A 683 9.77 -35.36 9.42
CA ALA A 683 8.64 -34.47 9.63
C ALA A 683 8.54 -34.05 11.10
N THR A 684 8.20 -32.79 11.30
CA THR A 684 7.81 -32.25 12.60
C THR A 684 6.29 -32.22 12.70
N GLY A 685 5.76 -32.16 13.93
CA GLY A 685 4.32 -32.04 14.13
C GLY A 685 3.75 -30.81 13.43
N MET A 686 2.66 -31.00 12.67
CA MET A 686 1.88 -29.90 12.08
C MET A 686 1.34 -28.91 13.13
N GLY A 687 1.32 -29.33 14.42
CA GLY A 687 0.87 -28.54 15.55
C GLY A 687 -0.66 -28.53 15.70
N ASP A 688 -1.11 -28.17 16.90
CA ASP A 688 -2.50 -27.88 17.21
C ASP A 688 -2.77 -26.41 16.85
N SER A 689 -3.45 -26.19 15.73
CA SER A 689 -3.89 -24.86 15.35
C SER A 689 -5.22 -24.91 14.60
N ASP A 690 -6.25 -24.46 15.31
CA ASP A 690 -7.61 -24.17 14.83
C ASP A 690 -7.70 -22.88 14.00
N ALA A 691 -6.58 -22.27 13.62
CA ALA A 691 -6.60 -20.93 13.04
C ALA A 691 -7.01 -20.94 11.55
N GLY A 692 -8.18 -20.36 11.27
CA GLY A 692 -8.45 -19.70 9.98
C GLY A 692 -9.51 -20.31 9.06
N THR A 693 -10.23 -19.45 8.35
CA THR A 693 -11.07 -19.83 7.21
C THR A 693 -10.21 -20.29 6.03
N LEU A 694 -10.73 -21.21 5.22
CA LEU A 694 -10.07 -21.62 3.97
C LEU A 694 -9.83 -20.39 3.07
N TRP A 695 -8.59 -20.23 2.59
CA TRP A 695 -8.25 -19.16 1.67
C TRP A 695 -8.63 -19.54 0.22
N THR A 696 -9.42 -18.67 -0.39
CA THR A 696 -9.87 -18.73 -1.78
C THR A 696 -9.61 -17.38 -2.42
N ASP A 697 -9.67 -17.30 -3.75
CA ASP A 697 -9.59 -16.02 -4.46
C ASP A 697 -10.68 -15.02 -4.01
N GLN A 698 -11.82 -15.52 -3.50
CA GLN A 698 -12.93 -14.69 -3.04
C GLN A 698 -12.86 -14.34 -1.55
N HIS A 699 -12.04 -15.05 -0.76
CA HIS A 699 -12.00 -14.86 0.69
C HIS A 699 -10.65 -15.29 1.26
N SER A 700 -9.99 -14.37 1.95
CA SER A 700 -8.79 -14.63 2.75
C SER A 700 -8.88 -13.82 4.04
N ASN A 701 -8.44 -14.40 5.15
CA ASN A 701 -8.51 -13.78 6.47
C ASN A 701 -7.11 -13.72 7.09
N LEU A 702 -6.41 -12.60 6.84
CA LEU A 702 -5.07 -12.36 7.38
C LEU A 702 -5.09 -12.21 8.91
N LEU A 703 -6.16 -11.66 9.49
CA LEU A 703 -6.28 -11.48 10.94
C LEU A 703 -6.34 -12.81 11.69
N ALA A 704 -7.04 -13.81 11.14
CA ALA A 704 -7.08 -15.14 11.73
C ALA A 704 -5.73 -15.87 11.61
N ALA A 705 -4.93 -15.54 10.60
CA ALA A 705 -3.59 -16.07 10.42
C ALA A 705 -2.52 -15.35 11.27
N LEU A 706 -2.81 -14.22 11.93
CA LEU A 706 -1.83 -13.55 12.79
C LEU A 706 -1.47 -14.42 14.01
N ARG A 707 -0.18 -14.48 14.32
CA ARG A 707 0.34 -15.09 15.55
C ARG A 707 0.06 -14.15 16.73
N TRP A 708 -1.16 -14.21 17.27
CA TRP A 708 -1.62 -13.36 18.40
C TRP A 708 -0.94 -13.65 19.74
N ARG A 709 -0.12 -14.69 19.82
CA ARG A 709 0.67 -15.02 21.01
C ARG A 709 2.13 -15.18 20.61
N GLY A 710 3.01 -14.52 21.36
CA GLY A 710 4.35 -15.05 21.56
C GLY A 710 4.23 -16.41 22.22
N ARG A 711 4.00 -17.46 21.41
CA ARG A 711 4.49 -18.78 21.77
C ARG A 711 6.00 -18.58 21.89
N ARG A 712 6.51 -18.72 23.11
CA ARG A 712 7.94 -18.71 23.38
C ARG A 712 8.63 -19.59 22.33
N PRO A 713 9.83 -19.24 21.87
CA PRO A 713 10.69 -20.26 21.31
C PRO A 713 10.96 -21.21 22.48
N ASP A 714 10.27 -22.34 22.48
CA ASP A 714 10.77 -23.53 23.16
C ASP A 714 11.81 -24.16 22.24
#